data_AF-A0A3D2U1W7-F1
#
_entry.id   AF-A0A3D2U1W7-F1
#
_cell.length_a   1.000
_cell.length_b   1.000
_cell.length_c   1.000
_cell.angle_alpha   90.00
_cell.angle_beta   90.00
_cell.angle_gamma   90.00
#
_symmetry.space_group_name_H-M   'P 1'
#
loop_
_entity.id
_entity.type
_entity.pdbx_description
1 polymer ?
#
loop_
_entity_poly.entity_id
_entity_poly.type
_entity_poly.pdbx_seq_one_letter_code
_entity_poly.pdbx_strand_id
1 'polypeptide(L)'
;MAYLEEHPRAVELLVRLFANSEFLTGLLLKRPECLKRLAESKSLAEVRSRDEFLADMHASVLADGAGGVDAVRRVQRWELLRIAACDCFGLMDLRRVTLQLSLLADATIQAVLGLVGNDVAGGSGLAVIALGKLGGEELNYSSDVDLLLLCESQSVETLRIGQQLVRELGRMTAEGFLYRVDMRLRPWGRSGPLVAEVEAYRDYLESQAAPWELQALVKARVVAGEHQLGHRVLEDVNRLLRKRGSIVGEGETVREMKRRIEAELPRDVREHGEVKSGVGSIRDIEFVTQFLQLQHVDRHPEILGTNTLRSLAALAAAGCLRADEYRKLSSGYLLLRSIEHSLQLMHNKQVHVLPGDEGGLSYLARRLDFSDAEQFGAHYVAHCREIREVFDRILGEPGADAPVDQPETFSEPLYLEVFTSEQRSRHQMLLEELDRFGTVMVEPVRLTAGRAELTLVSFDSRELLVAICGLLVVHGVDIVSGHAFTQDVPGGRSRCVDAFEVHVPADADWDLLWSEYHCDLVEFVEETAAGRGEEVLARLTDRVARHVTAVDDPGGRLLPVEIVVDNDVSGSATVLTIQADDTVGFLYECAHALSLAGIEIRRLVVATEGSRVRDRLHVVDVSGNKLTDPRRVRELQTVVVLIKHFTHLLPKSPNPLSALRQFRELLSDLFQEEDWAAQVTSLEKPEVLATLARVLGVSEFLWQDVLRLQQQTLFP
;
A
#
# COMPACT_ATOMS: atom_id res chain seq x y z
N MET A 1 12.94 -32.23 -20.47
CA MET A 1 14.29 -32.58 -19.98
C MET A 1 15.33 -31.66 -20.61
N ALA A 2 15.62 -31.74 -21.91
CA ALA A 2 16.58 -30.83 -22.57
C ALA A 2 16.38 -29.33 -22.25
N TYR A 3 15.14 -28.81 -22.31
CA TYR A 3 14.85 -27.43 -21.94
C TYR A 3 15.21 -27.08 -20.48
N LEU A 4 14.98 -28.01 -19.54
CA LEU A 4 15.26 -27.80 -18.11
C LEU A 4 16.76 -27.84 -17.81
N GLU A 5 17.52 -28.64 -18.55
CA GLU A 5 18.98 -28.71 -18.44
C GLU A 5 19.64 -27.39 -18.87
N GLU A 6 19.08 -26.74 -19.88
CA GLU A 6 19.60 -25.48 -20.43
C GLU A 6 19.11 -24.23 -19.68
N HIS A 7 18.03 -24.33 -18.90
CA HIS A 7 17.38 -23.18 -18.25
C HIS A 7 17.17 -23.40 -16.74
N PRO A 8 18.19 -23.19 -15.89
CA PRO A 8 18.10 -23.35 -14.43
C PRO A 8 16.96 -22.57 -13.79
N ARG A 9 16.64 -21.37 -14.32
CA ARG A 9 15.50 -20.56 -13.89
C ARG A 9 14.17 -21.30 -14.04
N ALA A 10 13.99 -22.13 -15.07
CA ALA A 10 12.78 -22.93 -15.25
C ALA A 10 12.62 -23.99 -14.15
N VAL A 11 13.73 -24.54 -13.64
CA VAL A 11 13.70 -25.48 -12.52
C VAL A 11 13.31 -24.78 -11.22
N GLU A 12 13.87 -23.61 -10.94
CA GLU A 12 13.47 -22.79 -9.79
C GLU A 12 11.97 -22.44 -9.85
N LEU A 13 11.49 -22.03 -11.04
CA LEU A 13 10.07 -21.75 -11.27
C LEU A 13 9.20 -22.95 -10.91
N LEU A 14 9.58 -24.14 -11.38
CA LEU A 14 8.87 -25.39 -11.08
C LEU A 14 8.85 -25.71 -9.58
N VAL A 15 10.00 -25.63 -8.91
CA VAL A 15 10.10 -25.94 -7.48
C VAL A 15 9.20 -25.03 -6.67
N ARG A 16 9.24 -23.71 -6.93
CA ARG A 16 8.38 -22.78 -6.18
C ARG A 16 6.91 -23.00 -6.51
N LEU A 17 6.53 -23.14 -7.79
CA LEU A 17 5.12 -23.37 -8.15
C LEU A 17 4.57 -24.67 -7.55
N PHE A 18 5.35 -25.76 -7.61
CA PHE A 18 4.93 -27.07 -7.11
C PHE A 18 4.90 -27.12 -5.59
N ALA A 19 5.85 -26.47 -4.91
CA ALA A 19 5.82 -26.35 -3.47
C ALA A 19 4.64 -25.50 -2.99
N ASN A 20 4.21 -24.50 -3.77
CA ASN A 20 3.23 -23.51 -3.34
C ASN A 20 1.76 -23.92 -3.60
N SER A 21 1.48 -24.66 -4.68
CA SER A 21 0.10 -24.94 -5.08
C SER A 21 -0.05 -26.20 -5.92
N GLU A 22 -0.88 -27.12 -5.42
CA GLU A 22 -1.33 -28.29 -6.18
C GLU A 22 -2.17 -27.87 -7.39
N PHE A 23 -2.93 -26.79 -7.25
CA PHE A 23 -3.73 -26.24 -8.36
C PHE A 23 -2.85 -25.73 -9.51
N LEU A 24 -1.82 -24.93 -9.22
CA LEU A 24 -0.89 -24.44 -10.24
C LEU A 24 -0.10 -25.57 -10.88
N THR A 25 0.28 -26.57 -10.07
CA THR A 25 0.88 -27.82 -10.55
C THR A 25 -0.04 -28.50 -11.57
N GLY A 26 -1.32 -28.65 -11.24
CA GLY A 26 -2.32 -29.24 -12.15
C GLY A 26 -2.51 -28.44 -13.44
N LEU A 27 -2.51 -27.10 -13.38
CA LEU A 27 -2.57 -26.25 -14.58
C LEU A 27 -1.34 -26.47 -15.47
N LEU A 28 -0.14 -26.47 -14.89
CA LEU A 28 1.10 -26.62 -15.63
C LEU A 28 1.28 -28.02 -16.22
N LEU A 29 0.90 -29.08 -15.48
CA LEU A 29 0.96 -30.45 -15.98
C LEU A 29 0.00 -30.69 -17.15
N LYS A 30 -1.14 -29.99 -17.18
CA LYS A 30 -2.06 -30.04 -18.33
C LYS A 30 -1.52 -29.32 -19.57
N ARG A 31 -0.68 -28.30 -19.38
CA ARG A 31 -0.12 -27.46 -20.45
C ARG A 31 1.37 -27.19 -20.19
N PRO A 32 2.26 -28.19 -20.34
CA PRO A 32 3.69 -28.03 -20.06
C PRO A 32 4.37 -26.93 -20.90
N GLU A 33 3.82 -26.62 -22.07
CA GLU A 33 4.26 -25.51 -22.93
C GLU A 33 4.23 -24.14 -22.23
N CYS A 34 3.36 -23.98 -21.22
CA CYS A 34 3.28 -22.76 -20.41
C CYS A 34 4.57 -22.49 -19.61
N LEU A 35 5.34 -23.52 -19.25
CA LEU A 35 6.58 -23.35 -18.49
C LEU A 35 7.59 -22.48 -19.26
N LYS A 36 7.75 -22.77 -20.55
CA LYS A 36 8.64 -22.01 -21.43
C LYS A 36 8.21 -20.55 -21.50
N ARG A 37 6.90 -20.34 -21.68
CA ARG A 37 6.30 -19.00 -21.73
C ARG A 37 6.48 -18.22 -20.42
N LEU A 38 6.39 -18.87 -19.26
CA LEU A 38 6.67 -18.24 -17.95
C LEU A 38 8.16 -17.88 -17.81
N ALA A 39 9.07 -18.79 -18.18
CA ALA A 39 10.51 -18.61 -17.99
C ALA A 39 11.13 -17.57 -18.92
N GLU A 40 10.61 -17.46 -20.15
CA GLU A 40 11.13 -16.55 -21.19
C GLU A 40 10.44 -15.18 -21.17
N SER A 41 9.36 -15.01 -20.40
CA SER A 41 8.64 -13.73 -20.33
C SER A 41 9.48 -12.66 -19.66
N LYS A 42 9.73 -11.56 -20.39
CA LYS A 42 10.41 -10.37 -19.88
C LYS A 42 9.48 -9.43 -19.11
N SER A 43 8.17 -9.59 -19.28
CA SER A 43 7.13 -8.70 -18.74
C SER A 43 6.05 -9.47 -17.98
N LEU A 44 6.43 -10.53 -17.27
CA LEU A 44 5.48 -11.40 -16.56
C LEU A 44 4.58 -10.61 -15.59
N ALA A 45 5.17 -9.61 -14.91
CA ALA A 45 4.55 -8.78 -13.89
C ALA A 45 3.79 -7.56 -14.45
N GLU A 46 3.70 -7.37 -15.77
CA GLU A 46 2.92 -6.28 -16.35
C GLU A 46 1.43 -6.44 -15.98
N VAL A 47 0.84 -5.32 -15.56
CA VAL A 47 -0.59 -5.20 -15.27
C VAL A 47 -1.31 -5.05 -16.60
N ARG A 48 -2.17 -6.02 -16.92
CA ARG A 48 -2.95 -6.03 -18.16
C ARG A 48 -4.33 -5.42 -17.95
N SER A 49 -4.79 -4.68 -18.93
CA SER A 49 -6.15 -4.14 -18.99
C SER A 49 -7.19 -5.24 -19.33
N ARG A 50 -8.47 -4.95 -19.01
CA ARG A 50 -9.60 -5.78 -19.42
C ARG A 50 -9.64 -6.01 -20.93
N ASP A 51 -9.35 -4.97 -21.72
CA ASP A 51 -9.46 -5.03 -23.17
C ASP A 51 -8.35 -5.90 -23.79
N GLU A 52 -7.16 -5.92 -23.20
CA GLU A 52 -6.10 -6.85 -23.61
C GLU A 52 -6.46 -8.31 -23.33
N PHE A 53 -7.05 -8.61 -22.17
CA PHE A 53 -7.54 -9.97 -21.88
C PHE A 53 -8.65 -10.38 -22.87
N LEU A 54 -9.59 -9.47 -23.14
CA LEU A 54 -10.70 -9.70 -24.06
C LEU A 54 -10.19 -9.93 -25.50
N ALA A 55 -9.20 -9.14 -25.94
CA ALA A 55 -8.57 -9.29 -27.24
C ALA A 55 -7.91 -10.67 -27.40
N ASP A 56 -7.17 -11.14 -26.40
CA ASP A 56 -6.58 -12.49 -26.41
C ASP A 56 -7.63 -13.59 -26.46
N MET A 57 -8.74 -13.43 -25.72
CA MET A 57 -9.86 -14.37 -25.75
C MET A 57 -10.50 -14.42 -27.14
N HIS A 58 -10.77 -13.26 -27.76
CA HIS A 58 -11.30 -13.21 -29.12
C HIS A 58 -10.35 -13.83 -30.15
N ALA A 59 -9.05 -13.52 -30.06
CA ALA A 59 -8.05 -14.11 -30.95
C ALA A 59 -7.99 -15.64 -30.80
N SER A 60 -8.04 -16.14 -29.57
CA SER A 60 -8.10 -17.58 -29.27
C SER A 60 -9.35 -18.24 -29.85
N VAL A 61 -10.53 -17.62 -29.70
CA VAL A 61 -11.79 -18.11 -30.26
C VAL A 61 -11.72 -18.20 -31.78
N LEU A 62 -11.22 -17.16 -32.45
CA LEU A 62 -11.10 -17.13 -33.92
C LEU A 62 -10.17 -18.23 -34.44
N ALA A 63 -9.11 -18.55 -33.70
CA ALA A 63 -8.19 -19.62 -34.04
C ALA A 63 -8.75 -21.04 -33.80
N ASP A 64 -9.64 -21.21 -32.80
CA ASP A 64 -10.13 -22.53 -32.37
C ASP A 64 -11.32 -23.07 -33.18
N GLY A 65 -11.88 -22.28 -34.09
CA GLY A 65 -13.04 -22.65 -34.88
C GLY A 65 -14.27 -22.98 -34.02
N ALA A 66 -14.58 -24.28 -33.85
CA ALA A 66 -15.80 -24.77 -33.19
C ALA A 66 -15.75 -24.82 -31.65
N GLY A 67 -14.58 -24.60 -31.03
CA GLY A 67 -14.42 -24.73 -29.57
C GLY A 67 -14.97 -23.56 -28.74
N GLY A 68 -15.28 -22.41 -29.37
CA GLY A 68 -15.96 -21.25 -28.77
C GLY A 68 -15.50 -20.91 -27.35
N VAL A 69 -16.27 -21.34 -26.34
CA VAL A 69 -16.00 -21.05 -24.92
C VAL A 69 -14.77 -21.79 -24.37
N ASP A 70 -14.39 -22.95 -24.90
CA ASP A 70 -13.17 -23.66 -24.45
C ASP A 70 -11.89 -22.90 -24.83
N ALA A 71 -11.92 -22.11 -25.90
CA ALA A 71 -10.84 -21.19 -26.25
C ALA A 71 -10.66 -20.09 -25.20
N VAL A 72 -11.77 -19.58 -24.65
CA VAL A 72 -11.77 -18.64 -23.53
C VAL A 72 -11.21 -19.28 -22.26
N ARG A 73 -11.60 -20.53 -21.96
CA ARG A 73 -11.06 -21.29 -20.80
C ARG A 73 -9.55 -21.44 -20.85
N ARG A 74 -8.97 -21.69 -22.02
CA ARG A 74 -7.51 -21.82 -22.16
C ARG A 74 -6.77 -20.50 -21.91
N VAL A 75 -7.30 -19.38 -22.40
CA VAL A 75 -6.73 -18.05 -22.11
C VAL A 75 -6.84 -17.72 -20.63
N GLN A 76 -8.01 -17.92 -20.03
CA GLN A 76 -8.23 -17.69 -18.61
C GLN A 76 -7.28 -18.50 -17.72
N ARG A 77 -7.06 -19.78 -18.04
CA ARG A 77 -6.12 -20.64 -17.31
C ARG A 77 -4.68 -20.17 -17.41
N TRP A 78 -4.27 -19.76 -18.61
CA TRP A 78 -2.94 -19.20 -18.82
C TRP A 78 -2.74 -17.95 -17.96
N GLU A 79 -3.71 -17.04 -17.95
CA GLU A 79 -3.63 -15.81 -17.18
C GLU A 79 -3.69 -16.06 -15.67
N LEU A 80 -4.53 -17.00 -15.20
CA LEU A 80 -4.51 -17.44 -13.80
C LEU A 80 -3.13 -17.97 -13.40
N LEU A 81 -2.50 -18.80 -14.24
CA LEU A 81 -1.16 -19.32 -13.99
C LEU A 81 -0.11 -18.20 -13.97
N ARG A 82 -0.19 -17.23 -14.88
CA ARG A 82 0.72 -16.06 -14.91
C ARG A 82 0.58 -15.21 -13.65
N ILE A 83 -0.64 -14.84 -13.29
CA ILE A 83 -0.95 -14.02 -12.11
C ILE A 83 -0.47 -14.75 -10.85
N ALA A 84 -0.77 -16.04 -10.72
CA ALA A 84 -0.36 -16.83 -9.57
C ALA A 84 1.14 -17.09 -9.48
N ALA A 85 1.84 -17.19 -10.63
CA ALA A 85 3.29 -17.17 -10.63
C ALA A 85 3.79 -15.83 -10.07
N CYS A 86 3.31 -14.70 -10.58
CA CYS A 86 3.73 -13.38 -10.10
C CYS A 86 3.52 -13.21 -8.59
N ASP A 87 2.35 -13.61 -8.09
CA ASP A 87 2.02 -13.65 -6.67
C ASP A 87 3.03 -14.52 -5.87
N CYS A 88 3.26 -15.77 -6.28
CA CYS A 88 4.20 -16.67 -5.60
C CYS A 88 5.67 -16.24 -5.65
N PHE A 89 6.06 -15.39 -6.61
CA PHE A 89 7.40 -14.82 -6.71
C PHE A 89 7.51 -13.40 -6.13
N GLY A 90 6.45 -12.87 -5.51
CA GLY A 90 6.43 -11.51 -4.96
C GLY A 90 6.55 -10.41 -6.02
N LEU A 91 6.21 -10.70 -7.29
CA LEU A 91 6.30 -9.77 -8.41
C LEU A 91 5.06 -8.87 -8.54
N MET A 92 3.95 -9.24 -7.91
CA MET A 92 2.74 -8.43 -7.79
C MET A 92 2.30 -8.40 -6.33
N ASP A 93 1.92 -7.23 -5.83
CA ASP A 93 1.30 -7.10 -4.52
C ASP A 93 -0.17 -7.58 -4.57
N LEU A 94 -0.77 -7.79 -3.39
CA LEU A 94 -2.14 -8.28 -3.28
C LEU A 94 -3.14 -7.42 -4.08
N ARG A 95 -2.98 -6.09 -4.06
CA ARG A 95 -3.85 -5.15 -4.77
C ARG A 95 -3.81 -5.38 -6.28
N ARG A 96 -2.60 -5.50 -6.85
CA ARG A 96 -2.43 -5.82 -8.28
C ARG A 96 -2.97 -7.20 -8.62
N VAL A 97 -2.76 -8.20 -7.75
CA VAL A 97 -3.29 -9.56 -7.97
C VAL A 97 -4.82 -9.56 -8.00
N THR A 98 -5.49 -8.98 -6.99
CA THR A 98 -6.96 -8.96 -6.96
C THR A 98 -7.55 -8.14 -8.10
N LEU A 99 -6.89 -7.06 -8.52
CA LEU A 99 -7.28 -6.28 -9.68
C LEU A 99 -7.17 -7.11 -10.97
N GLN A 100 -6.02 -7.76 -11.21
CA GLN A 100 -5.82 -8.61 -12.39
C GLN A 100 -6.83 -9.75 -12.46
N LEU A 101 -7.14 -10.40 -11.33
CA LEU A 101 -8.16 -11.46 -11.25
C LEU A 101 -9.56 -10.92 -11.57
N SER A 102 -9.90 -9.73 -11.09
CA SER A 102 -11.18 -9.05 -11.38
C SER A 102 -11.29 -8.68 -12.85
N LEU A 103 -10.27 -8.06 -13.43
CA LEU A 103 -10.25 -7.67 -14.85
C LEU A 103 -10.29 -8.90 -15.78
N LEU A 104 -9.63 -10.00 -15.40
CA LEU A 104 -9.71 -11.27 -16.11
C LEU A 104 -11.13 -11.84 -16.07
N ALA A 105 -11.82 -11.75 -14.92
CA ALA A 105 -13.21 -12.17 -14.80
C ALA A 105 -14.15 -11.30 -15.65
N ASP A 106 -13.98 -9.98 -15.63
CA ASP A 106 -14.77 -9.05 -16.47
C ASP A 106 -14.61 -9.38 -17.96
N ALA A 107 -13.37 -9.56 -18.43
CA ALA A 107 -13.09 -9.92 -19.83
C ALA A 107 -13.68 -11.28 -20.18
N THR A 108 -13.58 -12.26 -19.27
CA THR A 108 -14.17 -13.60 -19.47
C THR A 108 -15.68 -13.52 -19.61
N ILE A 109 -16.36 -12.80 -18.72
CA ILE A 109 -17.83 -12.65 -18.74
C ILE A 109 -18.25 -11.96 -20.04
N GLN A 110 -17.53 -10.91 -20.47
CA GLN A 110 -17.80 -10.21 -21.72
C GLN A 110 -17.59 -11.11 -22.95
N ALA A 111 -16.51 -11.89 -22.99
CA ALA A 111 -16.22 -12.81 -24.08
C ALA A 111 -17.31 -13.89 -24.20
N VAL A 112 -17.70 -14.51 -23.08
CA VAL A 112 -18.76 -15.52 -23.07
C VAL A 112 -20.11 -14.92 -23.48
N LEU A 113 -20.45 -13.72 -22.99
CA LEU A 113 -21.67 -13.01 -23.39
C LEU A 113 -21.70 -12.76 -24.90
N GLY A 114 -20.58 -12.34 -25.49
CA GLY A 114 -20.44 -12.17 -26.94
C GLY A 114 -20.70 -13.47 -27.71
N LEU A 115 -20.19 -14.61 -27.21
CA LEU A 115 -20.38 -15.91 -27.84
C LEU A 115 -21.82 -16.41 -27.76
N VAL A 116 -22.49 -16.24 -26.62
CA VAL A 116 -23.89 -16.71 -26.45
C VAL A 116 -24.92 -15.77 -27.10
N GLY A 117 -24.55 -14.50 -27.31
CA GLY A 117 -25.37 -13.46 -27.93
C GLY A 117 -25.14 -13.23 -29.42
N ASN A 118 -24.17 -13.91 -30.05
CA ASN A 118 -23.69 -13.62 -31.40
C ASN A 118 -24.77 -13.67 -32.50
N ASP A 119 -25.84 -14.44 -32.29
CA ASP A 119 -26.91 -14.64 -33.27
C ASP A 119 -28.02 -13.57 -33.20
N VAL A 120 -27.91 -12.57 -32.30
CA VAL A 120 -28.96 -11.56 -32.07
C VAL A 120 -28.58 -10.22 -32.68
N ALA A 121 -29.42 -9.74 -33.61
CA ALA A 121 -29.27 -8.42 -34.21
C ALA A 121 -29.47 -7.32 -33.14
N GLY A 122 -28.42 -6.53 -32.87
CA GLY A 122 -28.45 -5.46 -31.88
C GLY A 122 -27.69 -5.73 -30.58
N GLY A 123 -27.13 -6.94 -30.39
CA GLY A 123 -26.37 -7.31 -29.19
C GLY A 123 -27.18 -8.16 -28.21
N SER A 124 -26.69 -8.30 -26.97
CA SER A 124 -27.31 -9.19 -25.98
C SER A 124 -28.62 -8.66 -25.38
N GLY A 125 -28.89 -7.35 -25.43
CA GLY A 125 -30.02 -6.75 -24.70
C GLY A 125 -29.87 -6.80 -23.17
N LEU A 126 -28.68 -7.13 -22.67
CA LEU A 126 -28.42 -7.38 -21.25
C LEU A 126 -27.31 -6.45 -20.74
N ALA A 127 -27.52 -5.82 -19.59
CA ALA A 127 -26.47 -5.29 -18.75
C ALA A 127 -26.12 -6.30 -17.64
N VAL A 128 -24.83 -6.59 -17.48
CA VAL A 128 -24.31 -7.48 -16.42
C VAL A 128 -23.64 -6.64 -15.36
N ILE A 129 -24.21 -6.65 -14.16
CA ILE A 129 -23.71 -5.94 -12.99
C ILE A 129 -23.05 -6.96 -12.06
N ALA A 130 -21.81 -6.71 -11.67
CA ALA A 130 -21.14 -7.46 -10.62
C ALA A 130 -21.39 -6.83 -9.25
N LEU A 131 -21.50 -7.67 -8.24
CA LEU A 131 -21.60 -7.31 -6.83
C LEU A 131 -20.43 -7.92 -6.05
N GLY A 132 -20.41 -7.71 -4.74
CA GLY A 132 -19.45 -8.36 -3.84
C GLY A 132 -17.99 -8.10 -4.26
N LYS A 133 -17.17 -9.15 -4.24
CA LYS A 133 -15.73 -9.05 -4.51
C LYS A 133 -15.43 -8.64 -5.96
N LEU A 134 -16.18 -9.15 -6.94
CA LEU A 134 -15.97 -8.77 -8.34
C LEU A 134 -16.33 -7.30 -8.56
N GLY A 135 -17.44 -6.85 -7.99
CA GLY A 135 -17.87 -5.46 -8.06
C GLY A 135 -16.87 -4.48 -7.43
N GLY A 136 -16.25 -4.88 -6.32
CA GLY A 136 -15.19 -4.12 -5.64
C GLY A 136 -13.78 -4.25 -6.25
N GLU A 137 -13.59 -5.00 -7.34
CA GLU A 137 -12.27 -5.31 -7.93
C GLU A 137 -11.32 -6.08 -6.99
N GLU A 138 -11.91 -6.88 -6.10
CA GLU A 138 -11.26 -7.58 -4.99
C GLU A 138 -11.41 -9.10 -5.12
N LEU A 139 -11.29 -9.66 -6.33
CA LEU A 139 -11.47 -11.10 -6.52
C LEU A 139 -10.26 -11.91 -5.98
N ASN A 140 -10.50 -13.04 -5.30
CA ASN A 140 -9.48 -14.07 -5.02
C ASN A 140 -9.56 -15.24 -6.03
N TYR A 141 -8.53 -16.09 -6.07
CA TYR A 141 -8.44 -17.24 -7.00
C TYR A 141 -9.67 -18.16 -7.01
N SER A 142 -10.28 -18.42 -5.86
CA SER A 142 -11.43 -19.32 -5.73
C SER A 142 -12.70 -18.57 -5.31
N SER A 143 -12.93 -17.39 -5.86
CA SER A 143 -14.17 -16.63 -5.59
C SER A 143 -15.31 -17.03 -6.51
N ASP A 144 -16.55 -16.90 -6.02
CA ASP A 144 -17.72 -16.86 -6.88
C ASP A 144 -17.82 -15.48 -7.55
N VAL A 145 -18.49 -15.40 -8.69
CA VAL A 145 -18.87 -14.13 -9.32
C VAL A 145 -20.33 -13.85 -9.02
N ASP A 146 -20.58 -12.83 -8.19
CA ASP A 146 -21.92 -12.36 -7.84
C ASP A 146 -22.45 -11.47 -8.95
N LEU A 147 -23.46 -11.94 -9.70
CA LEU A 147 -23.97 -11.23 -10.89
C LEU A 147 -25.46 -10.89 -10.77
N LEU A 148 -25.82 -9.76 -11.37
CA LEU A 148 -27.18 -9.30 -11.63
C LEU A 148 -27.33 -9.04 -13.14
N LEU A 149 -28.35 -9.63 -13.75
CA LEU A 149 -28.66 -9.45 -15.18
C LEU A 149 -29.87 -8.54 -15.32
N LEU A 150 -29.70 -7.44 -16.04
CA LEU A 150 -30.73 -6.43 -16.26
C LEU A 150 -31.00 -6.23 -17.76
N CYS A 151 -32.24 -5.89 -18.10
CA CYS A 151 -32.65 -5.53 -19.46
C CYS A 151 -33.70 -4.42 -19.44
N GLU A 152 -33.86 -3.68 -20.54
CA GLU A 152 -34.95 -2.70 -20.69
C GLU A 152 -36.32 -3.39 -20.80
N SER A 153 -36.39 -4.44 -21.62
CA SER A 153 -37.59 -5.26 -21.78
C SER A 153 -37.20 -6.71 -21.93
N GLN A 154 -37.84 -7.57 -21.13
CA GLN A 154 -37.57 -8.99 -21.14
C GLN A 154 -38.15 -9.64 -22.41
N SER A 155 -37.36 -10.48 -23.06
CA SER A 155 -37.75 -11.28 -24.21
C SER A 155 -37.32 -12.74 -24.01
N VAL A 156 -37.80 -13.63 -24.88
CA VAL A 156 -37.37 -15.04 -24.89
C VAL A 156 -35.86 -15.11 -25.14
N GLU A 157 -35.34 -14.22 -25.99
CA GLU A 157 -33.94 -14.11 -26.36
C GLU A 157 -33.08 -13.65 -25.18
N THR A 158 -33.43 -12.56 -24.50
CA THR A 158 -32.64 -12.05 -23.36
C THR A 158 -32.59 -13.07 -22.21
N LEU A 159 -33.71 -13.77 -21.95
CA LEU A 159 -33.74 -14.86 -20.98
C LEU A 159 -32.87 -16.05 -21.41
N ARG A 160 -32.94 -16.46 -22.68
CA ARG A 160 -32.10 -17.54 -23.23
C ARG A 160 -30.62 -17.22 -23.10
N ILE A 161 -30.22 -16.00 -23.46
CA ILE A 161 -28.83 -15.52 -23.37
C ILE A 161 -28.37 -15.51 -21.92
N GLY A 162 -29.17 -14.96 -20.98
CA GLY A 162 -28.84 -14.96 -19.56
C GLY A 162 -28.64 -16.38 -18.99
N GLN A 163 -29.53 -17.31 -19.34
CA GLN A 163 -29.41 -18.72 -18.95
C GLN A 163 -28.18 -19.41 -19.57
N GLN A 164 -27.83 -19.07 -20.81
CA GLN A 164 -26.65 -19.62 -21.47
C GLN A 164 -25.35 -19.04 -20.89
N LEU A 165 -25.30 -17.75 -20.58
CA LEU A 165 -24.16 -17.10 -19.92
C LEU A 165 -23.84 -17.78 -18.58
N VAL A 166 -24.83 -17.86 -17.69
CA VAL A 166 -24.66 -18.49 -16.36
C VAL A 166 -24.22 -19.95 -16.50
N ARG A 167 -24.80 -20.68 -17.45
CA ARG A 167 -24.45 -22.07 -17.73
C ARG A 167 -23.01 -22.20 -18.23
N GLU A 168 -22.60 -21.42 -19.21
CA GLU A 168 -21.26 -21.54 -19.81
C GLU A 168 -20.15 -21.11 -18.85
N LEU A 169 -20.39 -20.12 -18.00
CA LEU A 169 -19.44 -19.75 -16.93
C LEU A 169 -19.20 -20.91 -15.96
N GLY A 170 -20.27 -21.58 -15.52
CA GLY A 170 -20.21 -22.68 -14.54
C GLY A 170 -19.98 -24.08 -15.13
N ARG A 171 -20.09 -24.26 -16.44
CA ARG A 171 -20.02 -25.59 -17.08
C ARG A 171 -18.60 -26.18 -16.97
N MET A 172 -18.52 -27.39 -16.43
CA MET A 172 -17.30 -28.17 -16.37
C MET A 172 -17.03 -28.86 -17.72
N THR A 173 -15.80 -28.71 -18.23
CA THR A 173 -15.31 -29.32 -19.47
C THR A 173 -13.97 -30.01 -19.25
N ALA A 174 -13.34 -30.58 -20.28
CA ALA A 174 -11.94 -31.00 -20.22
C ALA A 174 -11.02 -29.80 -19.91
N GLU A 175 -11.39 -28.63 -20.43
CA GLU A 175 -10.79 -27.34 -20.11
C GLU A 175 -11.36 -26.72 -18.82
N GLY A 176 -12.01 -27.50 -17.95
CA GLY A 176 -12.49 -27.06 -16.63
C GLY A 176 -13.71 -26.14 -16.70
N PHE A 177 -13.97 -25.39 -15.64
CA PHE A 177 -14.99 -24.33 -15.58
C PHE A 177 -14.32 -22.95 -15.51
N LEU A 178 -15.06 -21.88 -15.86
CA LEU A 178 -14.53 -20.50 -15.79
C LEU A 178 -14.71 -19.94 -14.39
N TYR A 179 -15.97 -19.81 -13.95
CA TYR A 179 -16.33 -19.29 -12.63
C TYR A 179 -17.58 -19.97 -12.10
N ARG A 180 -17.65 -20.11 -10.78
CA ARG A 180 -18.92 -20.36 -10.10
C ARG A 180 -19.70 -19.05 -10.06
N VAL A 181 -20.96 -19.09 -10.45
CA VAL A 181 -21.81 -17.89 -10.56
C VAL A 181 -22.83 -17.89 -9.44
N ASP A 182 -22.90 -16.79 -8.69
CA ASP A 182 -23.93 -16.55 -7.69
C ASP A 182 -24.91 -15.49 -8.19
N MET A 183 -26.20 -15.85 -8.20
CA MET A 183 -27.31 -15.00 -8.65
C MET A 183 -28.23 -14.62 -7.48
N ARG A 184 -27.86 -14.90 -6.22
CA ARG A 184 -28.75 -14.77 -5.05
C ARG A 184 -29.07 -13.33 -4.66
N LEU A 185 -28.24 -12.37 -5.07
CA LEU A 185 -28.41 -10.93 -4.77
C LEU A 185 -29.33 -10.20 -5.75
N ARG A 186 -29.95 -10.90 -6.71
CA ARG A 186 -30.95 -10.32 -7.60
C ARG A 186 -32.26 -10.01 -6.86
N PRO A 187 -33.13 -9.11 -7.35
CA PRO A 187 -34.38 -8.77 -6.66
C PRO A 187 -35.23 -10.01 -6.37
N TRP A 188 -35.80 -10.09 -5.16
CA TRP A 188 -36.49 -11.27 -4.59
C TRP A 188 -35.63 -12.55 -4.48
N GLY A 189 -34.31 -12.42 -4.60
CA GLY A 189 -33.34 -13.49 -4.46
C GLY A 189 -33.64 -14.68 -5.38
N ARG A 190 -33.67 -15.90 -4.80
CA ARG A 190 -33.91 -17.14 -5.56
C ARG A 190 -35.29 -17.20 -6.23
N SER A 191 -36.27 -16.48 -5.69
CA SER A 191 -37.65 -16.46 -6.19
C SER A 191 -37.86 -15.43 -7.31
N GLY A 192 -36.90 -14.52 -7.50
CA GLY A 192 -36.95 -13.51 -8.55
C GLY A 192 -36.50 -14.00 -9.93
N PRO A 193 -36.84 -13.26 -11.00
CA PRO A 193 -36.45 -13.59 -12.35
C PRO A 193 -34.93 -13.60 -12.50
N LEU A 194 -34.40 -14.48 -13.35
CA LEU A 194 -32.95 -14.54 -13.61
C LEU A 194 -32.44 -13.25 -14.28
N VAL A 195 -33.26 -12.71 -15.19
CA VAL A 195 -33.05 -11.42 -15.87
C VAL A 195 -34.17 -10.50 -15.44
N ALA A 196 -33.86 -9.43 -14.71
CA ALA A 196 -34.85 -8.46 -14.26
C ALA A 196 -34.98 -7.31 -15.26
N GLU A 197 -36.19 -6.78 -15.41
CA GLU A 197 -36.40 -5.51 -16.12
C GLU A 197 -35.97 -4.35 -15.23
N VAL A 198 -35.38 -3.32 -15.83
CA VAL A 198 -34.84 -2.17 -15.08
C VAL A 198 -35.91 -1.47 -14.25
N GLU A 199 -37.09 -1.23 -14.81
CA GLU A 199 -38.19 -0.55 -14.09
C GLU A 199 -38.66 -1.38 -12.88
N ALA A 200 -38.86 -2.69 -13.06
CA ALA A 200 -39.25 -3.58 -11.97
C ALA A 200 -38.17 -3.64 -10.87
N TYR A 201 -36.89 -3.57 -11.25
CA TYR A 201 -35.79 -3.53 -10.29
C TYR A 201 -35.76 -2.19 -9.53
N ARG A 202 -35.97 -1.07 -10.21
CA ARG A 202 -36.06 0.27 -9.58
C ARG A 202 -37.19 0.28 -8.54
N ASP A 203 -38.39 -0.17 -8.91
CA ASP A 203 -39.55 -0.25 -8.01
C ASP A 203 -39.26 -1.13 -6.79
N TYR A 204 -38.58 -2.27 -6.98
CA TYR A 204 -38.16 -3.14 -5.89
C TYR A 204 -37.22 -2.43 -4.91
N LEU A 205 -36.20 -1.74 -5.43
CA LEU A 205 -35.22 -1.02 -4.60
C LEU A 205 -35.87 0.11 -3.79
N GLU A 206 -36.83 0.82 -4.38
CA GLU A 206 -37.52 1.91 -3.69
C GLU A 206 -38.47 1.42 -2.61
N SER A 207 -39.20 0.33 -2.86
CA SER A 207 -40.34 -0.08 -2.02
C SER A 207 -40.06 -1.25 -1.07
N GLN A 208 -39.16 -2.16 -1.43
CA GLN A 208 -39.06 -3.49 -0.80
C GLN A 208 -37.64 -3.86 -0.35
N ALA A 209 -36.59 -3.28 -0.93
CA ALA A 209 -35.22 -3.67 -0.62
C ALA A 209 -34.88 -3.47 0.87
N ALA A 210 -34.31 -4.52 1.45
CA ALA A 210 -33.81 -4.51 2.82
C ALA A 210 -32.53 -3.66 2.93
N PRO A 211 -32.20 -3.13 4.13
CA PRO A 211 -30.98 -2.36 4.35
C PRO A 211 -29.70 -3.05 3.85
N TRP A 212 -29.59 -4.36 4.06
CA TRP A 212 -28.42 -5.14 3.65
C TRP A 212 -28.29 -5.29 2.12
N GLU A 213 -29.40 -5.26 1.39
CA GLU A 213 -29.39 -5.28 -0.08
C GLU A 213 -28.84 -3.96 -0.61
N LEU A 214 -29.26 -2.84 -0.01
CA LEU A 214 -28.72 -1.51 -0.31
C LEU A 214 -27.23 -1.43 0.03
N GLN A 215 -26.81 -2.03 1.15
CA GLN A 215 -25.40 -2.11 1.52
C GLN A 215 -24.58 -2.94 0.53
N ALA A 216 -25.11 -4.07 0.03
CA ALA A 216 -24.45 -4.88 -1.00
C ALA A 216 -24.28 -4.11 -2.32
N LEU A 217 -25.22 -3.21 -2.65
CA LEU A 217 -25.16 -2.40 -3.86
C LEU A 217 -24.08 -1.33 -3.86
N VAL A 218 -23.48 -1.01 -2.71
CA VAL A 218 -22.31 -0.11 -2.64
C VAL A 218 -21.15 -0.64 -3.51
N LYS A 219 -21.02 -1.97 -3.66
CA LYS A 219 -19.99 -2.59 -4.50
C LYS A 219 -20.44 -2.80 -5.95
N ALA A 220 -21.61 -2.32 -6.38
CA ALA A 220 -22.14 -2.63 -7.71
C ALA A 220 -21.33 -1.98 -8.85
N ARG A 221 -20.95 -2.76 -9.86
CA ARG A 221 -20.16 -2.30 -11.01
C ARG A 221 -20.60 -2.98 -12.31
N VAL A 222 -20.66 -2.25 -13.42
CA VAL A 222 -20.96 -2.83 -14.73
C VAL A 222 -19.73 -3.58 -15.25
N VAL A 223 -19.88 -4.85 -15.63
CA VAL A 223 -18.75 -5.70 -16.06
C VAL A 223 -18.84 -6.21 -17.49
N ALA A 224 -20.07 -6.37 -18.00
CA ALA A 224 -20.30 -6.84 -19.37
C ALA A 224 -21.66 -6.39 -19.93
N GLY A 225 -21.80 -6.48 -21.25
CA GLY A 225 -23.06 -6.26 -21.96
C GLY A 225 -23.29 -4.79 -22.30
N GLU A 226 -24.54 -4.33 -22.19
CA GLU A 226 -24.92 -2.95 -22.51
C GLU A 226 -24.50 -1.97 -21.40
N HIS A 227 -23.27 -1.46 -21.50
CA HIS A 227 -22.69 -0.58 -20.49
C HIS A 227 -23.54 0.67 -20.22
N GLN A 228 -24.11 1.29 -21.27
CA GLN A 228 -24.96 2.48 -21.11
C GLN A 228 -26.23 2.21 -20.28
N LEU A 229 -26.84 1.02 -20.44
CA LEU A 229 -27.97 0.61 -19.61
C LEU A 229 -27.53 0.42 -18.16
N GLY A 230 -26.44 -0.33 -17.95
CA GLY A 230 -25.90 -0.58 -16.61
C GLY A 230 -25.54 0.70 -15.86
N HIS A 231 -24.87 1.65 -16.51
CA HIS A 231 -24.49 2.93 -15.89
C HIS A 231 -25.72 3.76 -15.50
N ARG A 232 -26.76 3.84 -16.34
CA ARG A 232 -28.02 4.51 -15.98
C ARG A 232 -28.65 3.91 -14.72
N VAL A 233 -28.66 2.57 -14.61
CA VAL A 233 -29.18 1.90 -13.40
C VAL A 233 -28.32 2.23 -12.18
N LEU A 234 -26.99 2.21 -12.30
CA LEU A 234 -26.11 2.51 -11.18
C LEU A 234 -26.21 3.99 -10.73
N GLU A 235 -26.50 4.92 -11.63
CA GLU A 235 -26.82 6.31 -11.27
C GLU A 235 -28.08 6.41 -10.40
N ASP A 236 -29.13 5.64 -10.73
CA ASP A 236 -30.34 5.57 -9.92
C ASP A 236 -30.09 4.92 -8.56
N VAL A 237 -29.30 3.83 -8.53
CA VAL A 237 -28.85 3.19 -7.30
C VAL A 237 -28.09 4.18 -6.43
N ASN A 238 -27.12 4.91 -6.99
CA ASN A 238 -26.35 5.91 -6.25
C ASN A 238 -27.24 7.03 -5.69
N ARG A 239 -28.25 7.46 -6.44
CA ARG A 239 -29.25 8.44 -5.96
C ARG A 239 -30.07 7.88 -4.79
N LEU A 240 -30.46 6.60 -4.87
CA LEU A 240 -31.18 5.92 -3.81
C LEU A 240 -30.31 5.75 -2.55
N LEU A 241 -29.05 5.35 -2.69
CA LEU A 241 -28.09 5.21 -1.59
C LEU A 241 -27.87 6.55 -0.89
N ARG A 242 -27.79 7.66 -1.62
CA ARG A 242 -27.72 9.02 -1.03
C ARG A 242 -28.99 9.40 -0.28
N LYS A 243 -30.16 9.05 -0.82
CA LYS A 243 -31.46 9.38 -0.21
C LYS A 243 -31.75 8.55 1.03
N ARG A 244 -31.36 7.27 1.05
CA ARG A 244 -31.72 6.29 2.09
C ARG A 244 -30.54 5.86 2.96
N GLY A 245 -29.30 6.27 2.68
CA GLY A 245 -28.10 5.78 3.35
C GLY A 245 -28.14 5.94 4.86
N SER A 246 -28.64 7.09 5.35
CA SER A 246 -28.84 7.34 6.79
C SER A 246 -29.89 6.43 7.43
N ILE A 247 -30.90 5.99 6.68
CA ILE A 247 -31.96 5.05 7.13
C ILE A 247 -31.47 3.59 7.09
N VAL A 248 -30.50 3.28 6.21
CA VAL A 248 -29.91 1.95 6.08
C VAL A 248 -29.00 1.60 7.27
N GLY A 249 -28.49 2.60 8.01
CA GLY A 249 -27.49 2.41 9.04
C GLY A 249 -27.92 2.84 10.45
N GLU A 250 -28.86 2.12 11.05
CA GLU A 250 -28.75 1.94 12.49
C GLU A 250 -27.61 0.95 12.73
N GLY A 251 -26.56 1.36 13.46
CA GLY A 251 -25.41 0.50 13.76
C GLY A 251 -25.83 -0.87 14.32
N GLU A 252 -26.92 -0.92 15.09
CA GLU A 252 -27.48 -2.18 15.61
C GLU A 252 -27.95 -3.15 14.51
N THR A 253 -28.50 -2.66 13.39
CA THR A 253 -28.91 -3.54 12.29
C THR A 253 -27.69 -4.25 11.69
N VAL A 254 -26.59 -3.52 11.48
CA VAL A 254 -25.33 -4.10 10.98
C VAL A 254 -24.74 -5.09 11.98
N ARG A 255 -24.78 -4.75 13.29
CA ARG A 255 -24.34 -5.66 14.37
C ARG A 255 -25.18 -6.93 14.41
N GLU A 256 -26.50 -6.84 14.33
CA GLU A 256 -27.39 -8.01 14.36
C GLU A 256 -27.11 -8.95 13.19
N MET A 257 -26.94 -8.40 11.98
CA MET A 257 -26.53 -9.18 10.81
C MET A 257 -25.19 -9.87 11.04
N LYS A 258 -24.20 -9.16 11.58
CA LYS A 258 -22.89 -9.74 11.85
C LYS A 258 -22.96 -10.85 12.91
N ARG A 259 -23.72 -10.64 14.00
CA ARG A 259 -23.95 -11.67 15.05
C ARG A 259 -24.61 -12.92 14.48
N ARG A 260 -25.57 -12.78 13.55
CA ARG A 260 -26.22 -13.92 12.88
C ARG A 260 -25.24 -14.72 12.05
N ILE A 261 -24.38 -14.05 11.28
CA ILE A 261 -23.34 -14.69 10.46
C ILE A 261 -22.34 -15.43 11.36
N GLU A 262 -21.90 -14.81 12.44
CA GLU A 262 -20.98 -15.43 13.41
C GLU A 262 -21.62 -16.64 14.08
N ALA A 263 -22.91 -16.59 14.38
CA ALA A 263 -23.65 -17.68 15.02
C ALA A 263 -23.64 -18.99 14.21
N GLU A 264 -23.46 -18.91 12.89
CA GLU A 264 -23.35 -20.07 11.99
C GLU A 264 -22.00 -20.81 12.11
N LEU A 265 -20.97 -20.18 12.70
CA LEU A 265 -19.64 -20.76 12.87
C LEU A 265 -19.52 -21.51 14.22
N PRO A 266 -18.82 -22.66 14.28
CA PRO A 266 -18.38 -23.28 15.54
C PRO A 266 -17.62 -22.27 16.40
N ARG A 267 -17.72 -22.37 17.73
CA ARG A 267 -17.22 -21.33 18.64
C ARG A 267 -15.69 -21.11 18.53
N ASP A 268 -14.93 -22.19 18.48
CA ASP A 268 -13.48 -22.21 18.31
C ASP A 268 -13.05 -21.59 16.97
N VAL A 269 -13.78 -21.89 15.90
CA VAL A 269 -13.55 -21.33 14.56
C VAL A 269 -13.93 -19.85 14.48
N ARG A 270 -15.01 -19.46 15.16
CA ARG A 270 -15.54 -18.09 15.17
C ARG A 270 -14.59 -17.09 15.80
N GLU A 271 -13.97 -17.44 16.93
CA GLU A 271 -13.15 -16.51 17.70
C GLU A 271 -11.76 -16.29 17.04
N HIS A 272 -11.11 -17.36 16.54
CA HIS A 272 -9.73 -17.26 16.05
C HIS A 272 -9.40 -18.16 14.83
N GLY A 273 -10.40 -18.76 14.18
CA GLY A 273 -10.17 -19.78 13.15
C GLY A 273 -10.61 -19.43 11.74
N GLU A 274 -11.43 -18.41 11.51
CA GLU A 274 -11.98 -18.10 10.18
C GLU A 274 -11.83 -16.62 9.85
N VAL A 275 -11.18 -16.33 8.71
CA VAL A 275 -10.68 -14.99 8.37
C VAL A 275 -11.73 -14.06 7.77
N LYS A 276 -12.86 -14.59 7.28
CA LYS A 276 -13.81 -13.86 6.42
C LYS A 276 -15.07 -13.40 7.16
N SER A 277 -15.58 -14.21 8.06
CA SER A 277 -16.88 -14.12 8.71
C SER A 277 -16.78 -14.24 10.24
N GLY A 278 -15.65 -14.71 10.78
CA GLY A 278 -15.34 -14.78 12.22
C GLY A 278 -15.24 -13.41 12.92
N VAL A 279 -14.74 -13.40 14.15
CA VAL A 279 -14.57 -12.15 14.92
C VAL A 279 -13.34 -11.40 14.44
N GLY A 280 -13.48 -10.11 14.09
CA GLY A 280 -12.35 -9.31 13.62
C GLY A 280 -11.93 -9.68 12.19
N SER A 281 -12.92 -9.90 11.34
CA SER A 281 -12.79 -10.54 10.03
C SER A 281 -12.83 -9.53 8.87
N ILE A 282 -12.57 -10.03 7.66
CA ILE A 282 -12.76 -9.27 6.41
C ILE A 282 -14.17 -8.65 6.37
N ARG A 283 -15.20 -9.40 6.77
CA ARG A 283 -16.58 -8.91 6.76
C ARG A 283 -16.83 -7.80 7.78
N ASP A 284 -16.14 -7.78 8.91
CA ASP A 284 -16.23 -6.65 9.85
C ASP A 284 -15.75 -5.36 9.18
N ILE A 285 -14.62 -5.43 8.49
CA ILE A 285 -14.04 -4.29 7.77
C ILE A 285 -14.97 -3.83 6.64
N GLU A 286 -15.47 -4.77 5.82
CA GLU A 286 -16.41 -4.45 4.74
C GLU A 286 -17.69 -3.80 5.27
N PHE A 287 -18.23 -4.32 6.38
CA PHE A 287 -19.45 -3.79 6.99
C PHE A 287 -19.25 -2.39 7.55
N VAL A 288 -18.16 -2.15 8.28
CA VAL A 288 -17.80 -0.82 8.79
C VAL A 288 -17.62 0.18 7.65
N THR A 289 -16.88 -0.22 6.61
CA THR A 289 -16.60 0.65 5.46
C THR A 289 -17.91 1.05 4.78
N GLN A 290 -18.75 0.07 4.44
CA GLN A 290 -20.03 0.33 3.77
C GLN A 290 -21.00 1.11 4.66
N PHE A 291 -21.02 0.84 5.96
CA PHE A 291 -21.82 1.59 6.94
C PHE A 291 -21.43 3.06 6.93
N LEU A 292 -20.14 3.37 7.09
CA LEU A 292 -19.65 4.75 7.10
C LEU A 292 -19.92 5.46 5.76
N GLN A 293 -19.74 4.77 4.63
CA GLN A 293 -20.11 5.32 3.33
C GLN A 293 -21.58 5.73 3.31
N LEU A 294 -22.49 4.83 3.70
CA LEU A 294 -23.93 5.12 3.69
C LEU A 294 -24.35 6.20 4.69
N GLN A 295 -23.66 6.30 5.84
CA GLN A 295 -23.93 7.34 6.84
C GLN A 295 -23.51 8.74 6.41
N HIS A 296 -22.48 8.86 5.58
CA HIS A 296 -21.86 10.15 5.26
C HIS A 296 -21.95 10.56 3.78
N VAL A 297 -22.48 9.71 2.89
CA VAL A 297 -22.53 9.95 1.44
C VAL A 297 -23.40 11.15 1.03
N ASP A 298 -24.30 11.60 1.90
CA ASP A 298 -25.11 12.81 1.69
C ASP A 298 -24.24 14.09 1.74
N ARG A 299 -23.29 14.14 2.67
CA ARG A 299 -22.33 15.24 2.86
C ARG A 299 -21.07 15.08 2.03
N HIS A 300 -20.62 13.83 1.87
CA HIS A 300 -19.38 13.46 1.19
C HIS A 300 -19.64 12.45 0.06
N PRO A 301 -20.24 12.88 -1.06
CA PRO A 301 -20.45 12.07 -2.27
C PRO A 301 -19.26 11.21 -2.73
N GLU A 302 -18.05 11.72 -2.57
CA GLU A 302 -16.78 11.17 -3.01
C GLU A 302 -16.37 9.89 -2.28
N ILE A 303 -16.90 9.64 -1.08
CA ILE A 303 -16.58 8.42 -0.32
C ILE A 303 -17.25 7.18 -0.90
N LEU A 304 -18.22 7.34 -1.80
CA LEU A 304 -18.97 6.23 -2.40
C LEU A 304 -18.14 5.52 -3.49
N GLY A 305 -17.21 4.67 -3.06
CA GLY A 305 -16.45 3.75 -3.90
C GLY A 305 -16.82 2.28 -3.68
N THR A 306 -16.58 1.44 -4.69
CA THR A 306 -16.86 -0.01 -4.64
C THR A 306 -15.73 -0.81 -3.97
N ASN A 307 -14.48 -0.33 -4.06
CA ASN A 307 -13.29 -1.01 -3.52
C ASN A 307 -13.06 -0.61 -2.06
N THR A 308 -12.96 -1.59 -1.17
CA THR A 308 -12.86 -1.43 0.29
C THR A 308 -11.66 -0.59 0.69
N LEU A 309 -10.46 -0.88 0.17
CA LEU A 309 -9.25 -0.14 0.54
C LEU A 309 -9.29 1.31 0.05
N ARG A 310 -9.75 1.55 -1.18
CA ARG A 310 -9.96 2.92 -1.70
C ARG A 310 -11.02 3.67 -0.89
N SER A 311 -12.12 2.99 -0.52
CA SER A 311 -13.18 3.59 0.28
C SER A 311 -12.74 3.90 1.71
N LEU A 312 -11.92 3.05 2.33
CA LEU A 312 -11.31 3.34 3.64
C LEU A 312 -10.44 4.61 3.57
N ALA A 313 -9.65 4.78 2.49
CA ALA A 313 -8.81 5.96 2.30
C ALA A 313 -9.67 7.22 2.10
N ALA A 314 -10.71 7.14 1.26
CA ALA A 314 -11.64 8.24 1.06
C ALA A 314 -12.40 8.63 2.35
N LEU A 315 -12.77 7.65 3.17
CA LEU A 315 -13.41 7.90 4.47
C LEU A 315 -12.46 8.61 5.45
N ALA A 316 -11.18 8.23 5.47
CA ALA A 316 -10.18 8.90 6.29
C ALA A 316 -9.95 10.35 5.81
N ALA A 317 -9.77 10.55 4.51
CA ALA A 317 -9.60 11.87 3.90
C ALA A 317 -10.80 12.81 4.14
N ALA A 318 -12.01 12.27 4.20
CA ALA A 318 -13.23 13.02 4.52
C ALA A 318 -13.43 13.28 6.03
N GLY A 319 -12.54 12.78 6.91
CA GLY A 319 -12.69 12.90 8.36
C GLY A 319 -13.77 12.00 8.98
N CYS A 320 -14.28 11.03 8.21
CA CYS A 320 -15.30 10.07 8.65
C CYS A 320 -14.71 8.85 9.39
N LEU A 321 -13.39 8.69 9.35
CA LEU A 321 -12.64 7.61 9.99
C LEU A 321 -11.35 8.18 10.59
N ARG A 322 -11.00 7.84 11.83
CA ARG A 322 -9.74 8.32 12.43
C ARG A 322 -8.55 7.62 11.77
N ALA A 323 -7.38 8.26 11.78
CA ALA A 323 -6.18 7.72 11.16
C ALA A 323 -5.75 6.35 11.75
N ASP A 324 -5.87 6.18 13.07
CA ASP A 324 -5.55 4.91 13.73
C ASP A 324 -6.52 3.79 13.32
N GLU A 325 -7.80 4.11 13.16
CA GLU A 325 -8.84 3.18 12.72
C GLU A 325 -8.66 2.81 11.25
N TYR A 326 -8.35 3.78 10.39
CA TYR A 326 -7.99 3.53 8.99
C TYR A 326 -6.82 2.54 8.90
N ARG A 327 -5.77 2.72 9.68
CA ARG A 327 -4.61 1.82 9.69
C ARG A 327 -5.00 0.42 10.14
N LYS A 328 -5.65 0.27 11.30
CA LYS A 328 -6.10 -1.02 11.84
C LYS A 328 -6.96 -1.79 10.83
N LEU A 329 -7.87 -1.08 10.16
CA LEU A 329 -8.76 -1.68 9.16
C LEU A 329 -8.03 -2.00 7.85
N SER A 330 -7.17 -1.12 7.35
CA SER A 330 -6.47 -1.33 6.07
C SER A 330 -5.37 -2.40 6.17
N SER A 331 -4.52 -2.36 7.20
CA SER A 331 -3.50 -3.39 7.43
C SER A 331 -4.14 -4.75 7.75
N GLY A 332 -5.18 -4.73 8.60
CA GLY A 332 -6.00 -5.90 8.88
C GLY A 332 -6.63 -6.50 7.62
N TYR A 333 -7.18 -5.66 6.73
CA TYR A 333 -7.76 -6.12 5.47
C TYR A 333 -6.70 -6.78 4.58
N LEU A 334 -5.53 -6.15 4.41
CA LEU A 334 -4.44 -6.70 3.60
C LEU A 334 -3.94 -8.05 4.15
N LEU A 335 -3.76 -8.17 5.47
CA LEU A 335 -3.34 -9.41 6.11
C LEU A 335 -4.39 -10.52 5.90
N LEU A 336 -5.64 -10.27 6.30
CA LEU A 336 -6.71 -11.27 6.22
C LEU A 336 -6.98 -11.71 4.78
N ARG A 337 -6.90 -10.77 3.83
CA ARG A 337 -7.02 -11.09 2.40
C ARG A 337 -5.83 -11.89 1.90
N SER A 338 -4.60 -11.61 2.34
CA SER A 338 -3.42 -12.40 1.98
C SER A 338 -3.50 -13.83 2.50
N ILE A 339 -4.01 -14.00 3.73
CA ILE A 339 -4.29 -15.32 4.31
C ILE A 339 -5.36 -16.04 3.48
N GLU A 340 -6.51 -15.39 3.24
CA GLU A 340 -7.59 -15.96 2.43
C GLU A 340 -7.10 -16.38 1.04
N HIS A 341 -6.28 -15.54 0.42
CA HIS A 341 -5.70 -15.79 -0.90
C HIS A 341 -4.80 -17.02 -0.90
N SER A 342 -3.91 -17.13 0.08
CA SER A 342 -2.99 -18.25 0.25
C SER A 342 -3.71 -19.57 0.53
N LEU A 343 -4.74 -19.55 1.38
CA LEU A 343 -5.59 -20.71 1.65
C LEU A 343 -6.30 -21.19 0.38
N GLN A 344 -6.83 -20.26 -0.42
CA GLN A 344 -7.54 -20.61 -1.66
C GLN A 344 -6.60 -21.11 -2.74
N LEU A 345 -5.41 -20.50 -2.91
CA LEU A 345 -4.49 -20.87 -3.99
C LEU A 345 -3.95 -22.30 -3.83
N MET A 346 -3.75 -22.76 -2.60
CA MET A 346 -3.12 -24.07 -2.32
C MET A 346 -3.83 -25.22 -3.04
N HIS A 347 -5.16 -25.25 -2.99
CA HIS A 347 -5.98 -26.32 -3.58
C HIS A 347 -7.08 -25.83 -4.52
N ASN A 348 -7.14 -24.52 -4.83
CA ASN A 348 -8.26 -23.87 -5.51
C ASN A 348 -9.63 -24.23 -4.91
N LYS A 349 -9.75 -24.03 -3.59
CA LYS A 349 -10.97 -24.28 -2.82
C LYS A 349 -11.38 -23.03 -2.06
N GLN A 350 -12.67 -22.86 -1.80
CA GLN A 350 -13.20 -21.80 -0.93
C GLN A 350 -12.94 -22.14 0.54
N VAL A 351 -11.69 -22.06 0.94
CA VAL A 351 -11.26 -22.27 2.32
C VAL A 351 -11.05 -20.89 2.96
N HIS A 352 -11.69 -20.69 4.10
CA HIS A 352 -11.57 -19.48 4.91
C HIS A 352 -11.10 -19.79 6.34
N VAL A 353 -11.03 -21.07 6.69
CA VAL A 353 -10.62 -21.55 8.00
C VAL A 353 -9.12 -21.81 7.98
N LEU A 354 -8.41 -21.35 9.02
CA LEU A 354 -7.00 -21.62 9.22
C LEU A 354 -6.75 -23.13 9.37
N PRO A 355 -5.57 -23.66 8.97
CA PRO A 355 -5.24 -25.05 9.20
C PRO A 355 -5.24 -25.38 10.70
N GLY A 356 -5.89 -26.49 11.06
CA GLY A 356 -5.96 -26.94 12.45
C GLY A 356 -4.72 -27.72 12.92
N ASP A 357 -3.87 -28.14 11.99
CA ASP A 357 -2.62 -28.84 12.27
C ASP A 357 -1.40 -27.91 12.18
N GLU A 358 -0.39 -28.18 13.01
CA GLU A 358 0.83 -27.38 13.12
C GLU A 358 1.63 -27.30 11.80
N GLY A 359 1.60 -28.36 11.00
CA GLY A 359 2.28 -28.43 9.71
C GLY A 359 1.67 -27.46 8.70
N GLY A 360 0.34 -27.50 8.55
CA GLY A 360 -0.40 -26.59 7.68
C GLY A 360 -0.26 -25.12 8.10
N LEU A 361 -0.29 -24.85 9.41
CA LEU A 361 -0.11 -23.49 9.92
C LEU A 361 1.32 -22.96 9.69
N SER A 362 2.34 -23.79 9.93
CA SER A 362 3.74 -23.45 9.65
C SER A 362 4.00 -23.21 8.17
N TYR A 363 3.35 -23.98 7.30
CA TYR A 363 3.42 -23.78 5.85
C TYR A 363 2.80 -22.43 5.44
N LEU A 364 1.61 -22.13 5.96
CA LEU A 364 0.94 -20.85 5.71
C LEU A 364 1.77 -19.67 6.22
N ALA A 365 2.34 -19.77 7.41
CA ALA A 365 3.21 -18.75 8.00
C ALA A 365 4.41 -18.44 7.09
N ARG A 366 5.16 -19.46 6.66
CA ARG A 366 6.31 -19.26 5.75
C ARG A 366 5.91 -18.65 4.40
N ARG A 367 4.74 -19.01 3.87
CA ARG A 367 4.24 -18.44 2.62
C ARG A 367 3.89 -16.95 2.75
N LEU A 368 3.48 -16.52 3.94
CA LEU A 368 3.20 -15.13 4.27
C LEU A 368 4.43 -14.42 4.86
N ASP A 369 5.63 -14.98 4.64
CA ASP A 369 6.92 -14.46 5.08
C ASP A 369 7.10 -14.32 6.61
N PHE A 370 6.34 -15.08 7.40
CA PHE A 370 6.57 -15.20 8.86
C PHE A 370 7.64 -16.26 9.16
N SER A 371 8.43 -16.04 10.22
CA SER A 371 9.48 -16.98 10.64
C SER A 371 8.92 -18.33 11.08
N ASP A 372 7.77 -18.29 11.75
CA ASP A 372 7.13 -19.44 12.36
C ASP A 372 5.62 -19.24 12.57
N ALA A 373 4.93 -20.33 12.91
CA ALA A 373 3.48 -20.36 13.12
C ALA A 373 3.04 -19.59 14.38
N GLU A 374 3.90 -19.44 15.38
CA GLU A 374 3.57 -18.77 16.64
C GLU A 374 3.50 -17.25 16.42
N GLN A 375 4.53 -16.68 15.76
CA GLN A 375 4.56 -15.27 15.37
C GLN A 375 3.38 -14.93 14.46
N PHE A 376 3.11 -15.76 13.44
CA PHE A 376 1.96 -15.60 12.56
C PHE A 376 0.63 -15.60 13.34
N GLY A 377 0.44 -16.58 14.23
CA GLY A 377 -0.78 -16.70 15.03
C GLY A 377 -1.00 -15.50 15.94
N ALA A 378 0.05 -15.05 16.64
CA ALA A 378 -0.02 -13.87 17.51
C ALA A 378 -0.37 -12.60 16.71
N HIS A 379 0.26 -12.41 15.55
CA HIS A 379 0.01 -11.26 14.68
C HIS A 379 -1.41 -11.26 14.10
N TYR A 380 -1.90 -12.43 13.64
CA TYR A 380 -3.28 -12.61 13.18
C TYR A 380 -4.30 -12.26 14.28
N VAL A 381 -4.12 -12.79 15.49
CA VAL A 381 -5.05 -12.54 16.61
C VAL A 381 -5.05 -11.07 17.03
N ALA A 382 -3.88 -10.40 17.01
CA ALA A 382 -3.77 -8.98 17.30
C ALA A 382 -4.61 -8.15 16.33
N HIS A 383 -4.47 -8.37 15.02
CA HIS A 383 -5.27 -7.68 14.02
C HIS A 383 -6.77 -7.96 14.15
N CYS A 384 -7.18 -9.21 14.38
CA CYS A 384 -8.59 -9.52 14.61
C CYS A 384 -9.16 -8.73 15.80
N ARG A 385 -8.40 -8.59 16.89
CA ARG A 385 -8.81 -7.79 18.05
C ARG A 385 -8.97 -6.32 17.69
N GLU A 386 -7.98 -5.73 17.02
CA GLU A 386 -8.00 -4.32 16.62
C GLU A 386 -9.18 -4.02 15.69
N ILE A 387 -9.42 -4.86 14.68
CA ILE A 387 -10.56 -4.74 13.77
C ILE A 387 -11.87 -4.79 14.56
N ARG A 388 -11.98 -5.72 15.51
CA ARG A 388 -13.19 -5.87 16.34
C ARG A 388 -13.42 -4.65 17.22
N GLU A 389 -12.38 -4.13 17.86
CA GLU A 389 -12.48 -2.91 18.67
C GLU A 389 -12.99 -1.71 17.84
N VAL A 390 -12.46 -1.55 16.62
CA VAL A 390 -12.91 -0.51 15.70
C VAL A 390 -14.37 -0.74 15.26
N PHE A 391 -14.74 -1.98 14.92
CA PHE A 391 -16.10 -2.37 14.57
C PHE A 391 -17.10 -2.05 15.68
N ASP A 392 -16.80 -2.46 16.91
CA ASP A 392 -17.69 -2.29 18.06
C ASP A 392 -17.81 -0.83 18.48
N ARG A 393 -16.76 -0.03 18.30
CA ARG A 393 -16.80 1.42 18.56
C ARG A 393 -17.63 2.17 17.52
N ILE A 394 -17.43 1.90 16.23
CA ILE A 394 -18.14 2.60 15.13
C ILE A 394 -19.61 2.27 15.13
N LEU A 395 -19.92 0.99 15.31
CA LEU A 395 -21.30 0.52 15.32
C LEU A 395 -21.92 0.56 16.72
N GLY A 396 -21.12 0.94 17.73
CA GLY A 396 -21.40 1.14 19.17
C GLY A 396 -22.50 2.15 19.51
N GLU A 397 -23.02 2.10 20.73
CA GLU A 397 -23.69 3.31 21.28
C GLU A 397 -22.62 4.32 21.70
N PRO A 398 -22.83 5.65 21.49
CA PRO A 398 -21.84 6.67 21.80
C PRO A 398 -21.51 6.68 23.30
N GLY A 399 -20.37 6.09 23.67
CA GLY A 399 -19.80 6.10 25.01
C GLY A 399 -18.80 7.23 25.17
N ALA A 400 -19.12 8.15 26.09
CA ALA A 400 -18.35 9.27 26.64
C ALA A 400 -16.88 9.44 26.20
N ASP A 401 -16.62 10.51 25.46
CA ASP A 401 -15.28 11.10 25.30
C ASP A 401 -14.70 11.46 26.69
N ALA A 402 -13.45 11.08 26.92
CA ALA A 402 -12.67 11.52 28.07
C ALA A 402 -12.27 13.01 27.91
N PRO A 403 -12.19 13.78 29.00
CA PRO A 403 -11.86 15.20 28.93
C PRO A 403 -10.38 15.40 28.58
N VAL A 404 -10.12 16.29 27.61
CA VAL A 404 -8.79 16.77 27.23
C VAL A 404 -8.48 18.05 28.02
N ASP A 405 -7.36 18.06 28.74
CA ASP A 405 -6.83 19.26 29.41
C ASP A 405 -6.43 20.34 28.39
N GLN A 406 -6.52 21.61 28.78
CA GLN A 406 -6.32 22.75 27.88
C GLN A 406 -4.88 22.82 27.33
N PRO A 407 -4.66 23.18 26.05
CA PRO A 407 -3.32 23.18 25.45
C PRO A 407 -2.56 24.48 25.73
N GLU A 408 -1.28 24.37 26.12
CA GLU A 408 -0.32 25.47 26.09
C GLU A 408 0.18 25.75 24.66
N THR A 409 0.35 27.04 24.32
CA THR A 409 0.75 27.52 22.98
C THR A 409 2.27 27.50 22.78
N PHE A 410 2.72 27.21 21.55
CA PHE A 410 4.14 27.32 21.14
C PHE A 410 4.70 28.74 21.35
N SER A 411 5.76 28.88 22.16
CA SER A 411 6.23 30.18 22.67
C SER A 411 7.68 30.55 22.32
N GLU A 412 8.34 29.76 21.47
CA GLU A 412 9.73 30.02 21.09
C GLU A 412 9.85 31.31 20.23
N PRO A 413 10.74 32.28 20.56
CA PRO A 413 10.82 33.57 19.86
C PRO A 413 11.04 33.47 18.35
N LEU A 414 11.87 32.51 17.90
CA LEU A 414 12.16 32.27 16.48
C LEU A 414 10.96 31.68 15.72
N TYR A 415 10.17 30.82 16.36
CA TYR A 415 8.91 30.31 15.80
C TYR A 415 7.91 31.46 15.54
N LEU A 416 7.90 32.45 16.43
CA LEU A 416 7.05 33.65 16.28
C LEU A 416 7.55 34.62 15.18
N GLU A 417 8.83 34.57 14.82
CA GLU A 417 9.38 35.37 13.71
C GLU A 417 9.19 34.69 12.35
N VAL A 418 9.25 33.36 12.30
CA VAL A 418 9.18 32.58 11.05
C VAL A 418 7.74 32.41 10.54
N PHE A 419 6.79 32.13 11.43
CA PHE A 419 5.41 31.85 11.03
C PHE A 419 4.46 33.04 11.24
N THR A 420 3.62 33.29 10.25
CA THR A 420 2.55 34.30 10.32
C THR A 420 1.52 33.95 11.39
N SER A 421 0.71 34.93 11.80
CA SER A 421 -0.39 34.69 12.75
C SER A 421 -1.38 33.63 12.25
N GLU A 422 -1.60 33.52 10.95
CA GLU A 422 -2.51 32.53 10.36
C GLU A 422 -1.91 31.12 10.42
N GLN A 423 -0.66 30.94 10.00
CA GLN A 423 0.06 29.66 10.11
C GLN A 423 0.12 29.18 11.56
N ARG A 424 0.42 30.07 12.51
CA ARG A 424 0.44 29.72 13.94
C ARG A 424 -0.91 29.27 14.48
N SER A 425 -2.02 29.89 14.03
CA SER A 425 -3.35 29.43 14.40
C SER A 425 -3.66 28.03 13.87
N ARG A 426 -3.21 27.70 12.64
CA ARG A 426 -3.35 26.35 12.09
C ARG A 426 -2.50 25.33 12.84
N HIS A 427 -1.24 25.66 13.12
CA HIS A 427 -0.36 24.81 13.92
C HIS A 427 -0.94 24.51 15.31
N GLN A 428 -1.59 25.51 15.93
CA GLN A 428 -2.28 25.32 17.21
C GLN A 428 -3.45 24.32 17.10
N MET A 429 -4.23 24.38 16.02
CA MET A 429 -5.30 23.39 15.76
C MET A 429 -4.73 21.98 15.58
N LEU A 430 -3.63 21.85 14.82
CA LEU A 430 -2.96 20.55 14.63
C LEU A 430 -2.35 20.02 15.93
N LEU A 431 -1.81 20.88 16.80
CA LEU A 431 -1.31 20.51 18.13
C LEU A 431 -2.44 20.03 19.06
N GLU A 432 -3.61 20.66 18.99
CA GLU A 432 -4.81 20.22 19.71
C GLU A 432 -5.29 18.85 19.24
N GLU A 433 -5.21 18.59 17.93
CA GLU A 433 -5.52 17.28 17.36
C GLU A 433 -4.47 16.22 17.74
N LEU A 434 -3.17 16.56 17.72
CA LEU A 434 -2.10 15.70 18.24
C LEU A 434 -2.35 15.33 19.71
N ASP A 435 -2.73 16.29 20.56
CA ASP A 435 -3.03 16.04 21.97
C ASP A 435 -4.27 15.16 22.15
N ARG A 436 -5.27 15.30 21.29
CA ARG A 436 -6.52 14.53 21.34
C ARG A 436 -6.36 13.10 20.82
N PHE A 437 -5.60 12.91 19.75
CA PHE A 437 -5.53 11.64 19.01
C PHE A 437 -4.21 10.89 19.27
N GLY A 438 -3.17 11.56 19.74
CA GLY A 438 -1.88 10.96 20.07
C GLY A 438 -1.02 10.57 18.86
N THR A 439 -1.41 10.98 17.65
CA THR A 439 -0.77 10.59 16.37
C THR A 439 -0.23 11.81 15.63
N VAL A 440 0.84 11.62 14.85
CA VAL A 440 1.38 12.67 13.96
C VAL A 440 0.31 13.19 12.98
N MET A 441 0.26 14.51 12.83
CA MET A 441 -0.64 15.21 11.94
C MET A 441 0.14 15.73 10.74
N VAL A 442 -0.42 15.61 9.53
CA VAL A 442 0.18 16.12 8.30
C VAL A 442 -0.87 16.94 7.55
N GLU A 443 -0.56 18.21 7.29
CA GLU A 443 -1.43 19.15 6.59
C GLU A 443 -0.69 19.70 5.34
N PRO A 444 -1.01 19.19 4.14
CA PRO A 444 -0.50 19.73 2.89
C PRO A 444 -1.43 20.83 2.34
N VAL A 445 -0.85 21.98 1.98
CA VAL A 445 -1.53 23.13 1.37
C VAL A 445 -0.94 23.38 -0.01
N ARG A 446 -1.79 23.36 -1.05
CA ARG A 446 -1.36 23.66 -2.42
C ARG A 446 -0.89 25.11 -2.56
N LEU A 447 0.29 25.29 -3.14
CA LEU A 447 0.80 26.57 -3.62
C LEU A 447 0.70 26.63 -5.16
N THR A 448 1.39 27.59 -5.79
CA THR A 448 1.42 27.73 -7.26
C THR A 448 2.54 26.92 -7.91
N ALA A 449 2.34 26.46 -9.16
CA ALA A 449 3.34 25.78 -9.99
C ALA A 449 3.90 24.45 -9.45
N GLY A 450 3.04 23.54 -8.98
CA GLY A 450 3.46 22.21 -8.51
C GLY A 450 4.21 22.24 -7.17
N ARG A 451 4.04 23.32 -6.40
CA ARG A 451 4.56 23.43 -5.04
C ARG A 451 3.48 23.25 -3.99
N ALA A 452 3.88 22.78 -2.82
CA ALA A 452 3.03 22.64 -1.65
C ALA A 452 3.75 23.14 -0.40
N GLU A 453 2.99 23.66 0.55
CA GLU A 453 3.44 23.82 1.93
C GLU A 453 2.95 22.60 2.71
N LEU A 454 3.85 21.91 3.40
CA LEU A 454 3.59 20.70 4.16
C LEU A 454 3.89 20.96 5.62
N THR A 455 2.87 21.02 6.46
CA THR A 455 3.02 21.16 7.91
C THR A 455 2.84 19.80 8.59
N LEU A 456 3.75 19.45 9.49
CA LEU A 456 3.72 18.24 10.28
C LEU A 456 3.80 18.58 11.75
N VAL A 457 2.98 17.92 12.56
CA VAL A 457 2.95 18.09 14.01
C VAL A 457 2.99 16.73 14.69
N SER A 458 4.00 16.48 15.52
CA SER A 458 4.20 15.18 16.20
C SER A 458 4.77 15.37 17.61
N PHE A 459 4.78 14.30 18.39
CA PHE A 459 5.71 14.21 19.51
C PHE A 459 7.12 13.96 18.96
N ASP A 460 8.10 14.68 19.50
CA ASP A 460 9.47 14.63 19.02
C ASP A 460 10.10 13.27 19.32
N SER A 461 10.84 12.75 18.35
CA SER A 461 11.64 11.53 18.46
C SER A 461 12.90 11.67 17.60
N ARG A 462 13.97 10.97 17.97
CA ARG A 462 15.28 11.09 17.31
C ARG A 462 15.25 10.73 15.83
N GLU A 463 14.33 9.85 15.44
CA GLU A 463 14.20 9.32 14.09
C GLU A 463 13.14 10.06 13.26
N LEU A 464 12.37 10.99 13.84
CA LEU A 464 11.23 11.61 13.17
C LEU A 464 11.65 12.36 11.90
N LEU A 465 12.67 13.22 11.99
CA LEU A 465 13.14 13.97 10.81
C LEU A 465 13.70 13.05 9.72
N VAL A 466 14.33 11.94 10.13
CA VAL A 466 14.82 10.90 9.21
C VAL A 466 13.63 10.24 8.50
N ALA A 467 12.55 9.95 9.21
CA ALA A 467 11.32 9.40 8.67
C ALA A 467 10.67 10.33 7.65
N ILE A 468 10.50 11.60 8.02
CA ILE A 468 9.93 12.66 7.18
C ILE A 468 10.71 12.75 5.87
N CYS A 469 12.03 12.93 5.95
CA CYS A 469 12.87 13.08 4.76
C CYS A 469 12.86 11.81 3.89
N GLY A 470 12.93 10.62 4.50
CA GLY A 470 12.93 9.36 3.77
C GLY A 470 11.61 9.09 3.06
N LEU A 471 10.49 9.36 3.71
CA LEU A 471 9.16 9.15 3.12
C LEU A 471 8.87 10.14 2.00
N LEU A 472 9.32 11.39 2.11
CA LEU A 472 9.19 12.36 1.01
C LEU A 472 9.92 11.86 -0.24
N VAL A 473 11.14 11.31 -0.08
CA VAL A 473 11.88 10.68 -1.18
C VAL A 473 11.11 9.48 -1.75
N VAL A 474 10.58 8.59 -0.91
CA VAL A 474 9.82 7.40 -1.38
C VAL A 474 8.63 7.79 -2.25
N HIS A 475 7.96 8.88 -1.90
CA HIS A 475 6.80 9.44 -2.58
C HIS A 475 7.16 10.37 -3.75
N GLY A 476 8.45 10.53 -4.06
CA GLY A 476 8.92 11.38 -5.17
C GLY A 476 8.71 12.87 -4.94
N VAL A 477 8.65 13.30 -3.68
CA VAL A 477 8.44 14.69 -3.28
C VAL A 477 9.78 15.31 -2.89
N ASP A 478 10.14 16.41 -3.56
CA ASP A 478 11.41 17.11 -3.30
C ASP A 478 11.21 18.25 -2.30
N ILE A 479 12.12 18.41 -1.34
CA ILE A 479 12.09 19.52 -0.38
C ILE A 479 12.76 20.75 -1.01
N VAL A 480 12.01 21.84 -1.12
CA VAL A 480 12.49 23.13 -1.64
C VAL A 480 13.04 23.99 -0.51
N SER A 481 12.31 24.08 0.59
CA SER A 481 12.71 24.76 1.82
C SER A 481 12.00 24.12 3.01
N GLY A 482 12.42 24.42 4.24
CA GLY A 482 11.70 23.94 5.39
C GLY A 482 12.23 24.50 6.70
N HIS A 483 11.45 24.30 7.75
CA HIS A 483 11.74 24.71 9.11
C HIS A 483 11.21 23.63 10.06
N ALA A 484 12.10 23.07 10.88
CA ALA A 484 11.74 22.15 11.96
C ALA A 484 11.88 22.89 13.30
N PHE A 485 10.92 22.71 14.20
CA PHE A 485 10.90 23.33 15.52
C PHE A 485 10.48 22.32 16.59
N THR A 486 11.26 22.21 17.67
CA THR A 486 10.92 21.40 18.84
C THR A 486 10.70 22.28 20.06
N GLN A 487 9.58 22.09 20.76
CA GLN A 487 9.33 22.66 22.08
C GLN A 487 9.37 21.59 23.16
N ASP A 488 10.22 21.80 24.15
CA ASP A 488 10.25 21.00 25.37
C ASP A 488 9.08 21.38 26.28
N VAL A 489 8.30 20.37 26.70
CA VAL A 489 7.17 20.55 27.62
C VAL A 489 7.58 20.06 29.01
N PRO A 490 7.62 20.91 30.05
CA PRO A 490 8.02 20.50 31.40
C PRO A 490 7.12 19.37 31.95
N GLY A 491 7.70 18.18 32.15
CA GLY A 491 6.97 17.01 32.65
C GLY A 491 6.12 16.27 31.60
N GLY A 492 6.19 16.66 30.32
CA GLY A 492 5.51 16.04 29.18
C GLY A 492 6.48 15.56 28.09
N ARG A 493 5.92 15.09 26.96
CA ARG A 493 6.70 14.77 25.75
C ARG A 493 6.96 16.05 24.95
N SER A 494 8.19 16.26 24.49
CA SER A 494 8.51 17.38 23.59
C SER A 494 7.67 17.27 22.31
N ARG A 495 7.20 18.41 21.82
CA ARG A 495 6.33 18.53 20.64
C ARG A 495 7.15 19.14 19.51
N CYS A 496 6.91 18.71 18.28
CA CYS A 496 7.55 19.27 17.11
C CYS A 496 6.52 19.82 16.12
N VAL A 497 6.91 20.88 15.43
CA VAL A 497 6.21 21.49 14.30
C VAL A 497 7.21 21.66 13.17
N ASP A 498 7.05 20.84 12.13
CA ASP A 498 7.93 20.85 10.97
C ASP A 498 7.14 21.33 9.75
N ALA A 499 7.57 22.41 9.12
CA ALA A 499 6.92 22.98 7.95
C ALA A 499 7.89 22.99 6.76
N PHE A 500 7.51 22.37 5.64
CA PHE A 500 8.33 22.26 4.43
C PHE A 500 7.62 22.88 3.24
N GLU A 501 8.33 23.66 2.42
CA GLU A 501 7.92 23.90 1.04
C GLU A 501 8.47 22.77 0.18
N VAL A 502 7.61 22.10 -0.56
CA VAL A 502 7.97 20.91 -1.35
C VAL A 502 7.50 21.04 -2.79
N HIS A 503 8.18 20.32 -3.69
CA HIS A 503 7.77 20.13 -5.07
C HIS A 503 7.07 18.78 -5.21
N VAL A 504 5.87 18.80 -5.76
CA VAL A 504 5.03 17.62 -5.95
C VAL A 504 5.05 17.22 -7.43
N PRO A 505 5.23 15.92 -7.77
CA PRO A 505 5.21 15.46 -9.15
C PRO A 505 3.95 15.89 -9.90
N ALA A 506 4.10 16.30 -11.16
CA ALA A 506 3.00 16.86 -11.95
C ALA A 506 1.89 15.84 -12.27
N ASP A 507 2.21 14.55 -12.24
CA ASP A 507 1.34 13.40 -12.50
C ASP A 507 0.80 12.74 -11.22
N ALA A 508 1.21 13.21 -10.03
CA ALA A 508 0.73 12.66 -8.77
C ALA A 508 -0.73 13.02 -8.48
N ASP A 509 -1.51 12.02 -8.05
CA ASP A 509 -2.81 12.25 -7.44
C ASP A 509 -2.61 12.79 -6.03
N TRP A 510 -3.01 14.05 -5.82
CA TRP A 510 -2.76 14.80 -4.60
C TRP A 510 -3.36 14.15 -3.35
N ASP A 511 -4.61 13.70 -3.41
CA ASP A 511 -5.28 13.16 -2.23
C ASP A 511 -4.68 11.80 -1.86
N LEU A 512 -4.35 11.00 -2.89
CA LEU A 512 -3.69 9.71 -2.68
C LEU A 512 -2.27 9.88 -2.12
N LEU A 513 -1.46 10.75 -2.72
CA LEU A 513 -0.07 11.00 -2.33
C LEU A 513 0.03 11.35 -0.85
N TRP A 514 -0.73 12.35 -0.41
CA TRP A 514 -0.64 12.83 0.96
C TRP A 514 -1.30 11.90 1.97
N SER A 515 -2.34 11.16 1.55
CA SER A 515 -2.91 10.09 2.38
C SER A 515 -1.89 8.96 2.59
N GLU A 516 -1.20 8.50 1.55
CA GLU A 516 -0.18 7.45 1.68
C GLU A 516 1.01 7.93 2.51
N TYR A 517 1.49 9.16 2.26
CA TYR A 517 2.57 9.78 3.04
C TYR A 517 2.22 9.92 4.53
N HIS A 518 1.02 10.41 4.86
CA HIS A 518 0.55 10.52 6.25
C HIS A 518 0.51 9.15 6.93
N CYS A 519 -0.04 8.15 6.25
CA CYS A 519 -0.15 6.80 6.81
C CYS A 519 1.21 6.17 7.10
N ASP A 520 2.13 6.28 6.15
CA ASP A 520 3.50 5.79 6.31
C ASP A 520 4.21 6.46 7.50
N LEU A 521 4.01 7.78 7.67
CA LEU A 521 4.64 8.52 8.76
C LEU A 521 4.05 8.15 10.12
N VAL A 522 2.73 7.95 10.21
CA VAL A 522 2.12 7.50 11.47
C VAL A 522 2.57 6.07 11.82
N GLU A 523 2.65 5.15 10.85
CA GLU A 523 3.23 3.82 11.08
C GLU A 523 4.64 3.94 11.64
N PHE A 524 5.48 4.78 11.03
CA PHE A 524 6.85 4.99 11.47
C PHE A 524 6.91 5.46 12.93
N VAL A 525 6.13 6.48 13.29
CA VAL A 525 6.13 7.08 14.63
C VAL A 525 5.61 6.09 15.69
N GLU A 526 4.52 5.38 15.41
CA GLU A 526 3.93 4.44 16.36
C GLU A 526 4.83 3.23 16.61
N GLU A 527 5.44 2.66 15.57
CA GLU A 527 6.34 1.51 15.71
C GLU A 527 7.65 1.88 16.40
N THR A 528 8.17 3.08 16.12
CA THR A 528 9.32 3.63 16.85
C THR A 528 8.98 3.81 18.33
N ALA A 529 7.80 4.35 18.66
CA ALA A 529 7.32 4.46 20.04
C ALA A 529 7.10 3.10 20.73
N ALA A 530 6.81 2.04 19.96
CA ALA A 530 6.70 0.67 20.43
C ALA A 530 8.06 -0.04 20.61
N GLY A 531 9.19 0.66 20.40
CA GLY A 531 10.53 0.11 20.56
C GLY A 531 11.05 -0.66 19.34
N ARG A 532 10.40 -0.56 18.17
CA ARG A 532 10.83 -1.19 16.91
C ARG A 532 11.58 -0.25 15.95
N GLY A 533 12.18 0.83 16.46
CA GLY A 533 12.81 1.87 15.64
C GLY A 533 13.81 1.35 14.60
N GLU A 534 14.68 0.41 14.97
CA GLU A 534 15.67 -0.16 14.04
C GLU A 534 15.03 -0.92 12.86
N GLU A 535 13.98 -1.71 13.12
CA GLU A 535 13.30 -2.50 12.10
C GLU A 535 12.57 -1.59 11.09
N VAL A 536 11.86 -0.59 11.61
CA VAL A 536 11.12 0.39 10.80
C VAL A 536 12.08 1.19 9.92
N LEU A 537 13.20 1.63 10.50
CA LEU A 537 14.21 2.37 9.77
C LEU A 537 14.85 1.52 8.67
N ALA A 538 15.09 0.22 8.91
CA ALA A 538 15.54 -0.72 7.88
C ALA A 538 14.51 -0.84 6.73
N ARG A 539 13.21 -0.96 7.04
CA ARG A 539 12.14 -0.98 6.01
C ARG A 539 12.10 0.32 5.21
N LEU A 540 12.23 1.48 5.87
CA LEU A 540 12.26 2.78 5.19
C LEU A 540 13.47 2.88 4.25
N THR A 541 14.63 2.40 4.68
CA THR A 541 15.87 2.35 3.88
C THR A 541 15.63 1.59 2.58
N ASP A 542 14.95 0.45 2.66
CA ASP A 542 14.66 -0.38 1.50
C ASP A 542 13.77 0.30 0.48
N ARG A 543 12.82 1.09 0.98
CA ARG A 543 11.90 1.86 0.15
C ARG A 543 12.63 3.01 -0.52
N VAL A 544 13.46 3.76 0.22
CA VAL A 544 14.26 4.86 -0.31
C VAL A 544 15.22 4.37 -1.39
N ALA A 545 15.96 3.28 -1.13
CA ALA A 545 16.88 2.73 -2.11
C ALA A 545 16.19 2.30 -3.42
N ARG A 546 15.00 1.69 -3.34
CA ARG A 546 14.20 1.36 -4.51
C ARG A 546 13.80 2.61 -5.30
N HIS A 547 13.46 3.69 -4.63
CA HIS A 547 13.15 4.95 -5.31
C HIS A 547 14.39 5.53 -6.01
N VAL A 548 15.55 5.56 -5.33
CA VAL A 548 16.81 6.06 -5.91
C VAL A 548 17.25 5.25 -7.14
N THR A 549 16.95 3.95 -7.22
CA THR A 549 17.26 3.13 -8.42
C THR A 549 16.47 3.51 -9.68
N ALA A 550 15.34 4.22 -9.51
CA ALA A 550 14.45 4.58 -10.61
C ALA A 550 14.82 5.93 -11.27
N VAL A 551 15.73 6.70 -10.68
CA VAL A 551 16.15 8.02 -11.17
C VAL A 551 17.30 7.88 -12.17
N ASP A 552 17.21 8.57 -13.32
CA ASP A 552 18.24 8.55 -14.37
C ASP A 552 19.59 9.13 -13.89
N ASP A 553 20.71 8.62 -14.43
CA ASP A 553 22.09 9.04 -14.10
C ASP A 553 22.27 10.55 -14.29
N PRO A 554 22.56 11.33 -13.22
CA PRO A 554 22.68 12.79 -13.32
C PRO A 554 23.89 13.28 -14.13
N GLY A 555 24.72 12.38 -14.69
CA GLY A 555 25.60 12.73 -15.82
C GLY A 555 26.54 13.91 -15.58
N GLY A 556 27.16 13.99 -14.39
CA GLY A 556 28.03 15.10 -14.01
C GLY A 556 29.16 14.71 -13.04
N ARG A 557 30.19 15.54 -12.95
CA ARG A 557 31.20 15.49 -11.86
C ARG A 557 30.64 16.28 -10.68
N LEU A 558 30.63 15.71 -9.47
CA LEU A 558 30.37 16.46 -8.24
C LEU A 558 31.33 17.64 -8.13
N LEU A 559 30.78 18.85 -7.98
CA LEU A 559 31.56 20.02 -7.58
C LEU A 559 31.98 19.91 -6.09
N PRO A 560 33.04 20.64 -5.67
CA PRO A 560 33.48 20.62 -4.27
C PRO A 560 32.35 21.02 -3.31
N VAL A 561 32.21 20.24 -2.23
CA VAL A 561 31.28 20.55 -1.13
C VAL A 561 31.91 21.63 -0.26
N GLU A 562 31.28 22.78 -0.16
CA GLU A 562 31.71 23.84 0.76
C GLU A 562 30.97 23.67 2.08
N ILE A 563 31.71 23.50 3.18
CA ILE A 563 31.15 23.32 4.52
C ILE A 563 31.70 24.40 5.45
N VAL A 564 30.80 25.20 6.03
CA VAL A 564 31.14 26.24 7.02
C VAL A 564 30.46 25.90 8.33
N VAL A 565 31.23 25.87 9.42
CA VAL A 565 30.71 25.68 10.78
C VAL A 565 30.91 26.96 11.57
N ASP A 566 29.82 27.50 12.12
CA ASP A 566 29.79 28.78 12.83
C ASP A 566 29.08 28.62 14.18
N ASN A 567 29.80 28.92 15.27
CA ASN A 567 29.30 28.86 16.64
C ASN A 567 28.85 30.22 17.18
N ASP A 568 29.07 31.30 16.44
CA ASP A 568 28.79 32.68 16.84
C ASP A 568 27.43 33.18 16.32
N VAL A 569 26.94 32.62 15.20
CA VAL A 569 25.67 33.01 14.56
C VAL A 569 24.43 32.74 15.42
N SER A 570 24.40 31.66 16.19
CA SER A 570 23.28 31.30 17.06
C SER A 570 23.74 31.26 18.51
N GLY A 571 22.93 31.74 19.46
CA GLY A 571 23.25 31.66 20.89
C GLY A 571 23.15 30.25 21.47
N SER A 572 22.35 29.37 20.86
CA SER A 572 21.93 28.08 21.42
C SER A 572 22.34 26.85 20.60
N ALA A 573 22.83 27.01 19.37
CA ALA A 573 23.18 25.88 18.49
C ALA A 573 24.43 26.17 17.64
N THR A 574 25.08 25.11 17.15
CA THR A 574 26.14 25.21 16.15
C THR A 574 25.51 25.27 14.77
N VAL A 575 25.89 26.24 13.94
CA VAL A 575 25.33 26.41 12.59
C VAL A 575 26.28 25.79 11.56
N LEU A 576 25.82 24.73 10.90
CA LEU A 576 26.50 24.05 9.80
C LEU A 576 25.86 24.50 8.48
N THR A 577 26.63 25.15 7.62
CA THR A 577 26.21 25.53 6.26
C THR A 577 26.89 24.64 5.23
N ILE A 578 26.12 23.94 4.41
CA ILE A 578 26.57 23.03 3.36
C ILE A 578 26.15 23.61 2.02
N GLN A 579 27.09 23.81 1.08
CA GLN A 579 26.80 24.32 -0.25
C GLN A 579 27.35 23.39 -1.34
N ALA A 580 26.46 22.69 -2.04
CA ALA A 580 26.81 21.69 -3.05
C ALA A 580 25.70 21.51 -4.10
N ASP A 581 25.97 20.76 -5.17
CA ASP A 581 24.95 20.36 -6.15
C ASP A 581 23.91 19.43 -5.50
N ASP A 582 22.66 19.48 -5.92
CA ASP A 582 21.62 18.63 -5.34
C ASP A 582 21.84 17.14 -5.69
N THR A 583 21.55 16.26 -4.73
CA THR A 583 21.71 14.80 -4.89
C THR A 583 20.58 14.09 -4.17
N VAL A 584 19.83 13.25 -4.90
CA VAL A 584 18.67 12.53 -4.37
C VAL A 584 19.04 11.73 -3.11
N GLY A 585 18.25 11.90 -2.06
CA GLY A 585 18.43 11.19 -0.79
C GLY A 585 19.53 11.74 0.13
N PHE A 586 20.23 12.82 -0.24
CA PHE A 586 21.29 13.39 0.60
C PHE A 586 20.80 13.87 1.96
N LEU A 587 19.71 14.64 2.00
CA LEU A 587 19.19 15.15 3.28
C LEU A 587 18.75 14.01 4.20
N TYR A 588 18.14 12.96 3.64
CA TYR A 588 17.77 11.76 4.36
C TYR A 588 18.99 11.03 4.95
N GLU A 589 20.01 10.74 4.15
CA GLU A 589 21.23 10.08 4.64
C GLU A 589 22.01 10.96 5.60
N CYS A 590 22.03 12.27 5.38
CA CYS A 590 22.68 13.23 6.27
C CYS A 590 21.97 13.29 7.62
N ALA A 591 20.64 13.42 7.66
CA ALA A 591 19.87 13.41 8.90
C ALA A 591 20.09 12.10 9.67
N HIS A 592 20.11 10.97 8.96
CA HIS A 592 20.35 9.66 9.55
C HIS A 592 21.76 9.55 10.17
N ALA A 593 22.80 9.93 9.43
CA ALA A 593 24.18 9.82 9.93
C ALA A 593 24.46 10.80 11.08
N LEU A 594 23.86 11.99 11.07
CA LEU A 594 23.95 12.93 12.19
C LEU A 594 23.30 12.35 13.45
N SER A 595 22.13 11.71 13.29
CA SER A 595 21.47 11.00 14.39
C SER A 595 22.34 9.88 14.96
N LEU A 596 22.97 9.06 14.09
CA LEU A 596 23.94 8.02 14.50
C LEU A 596 25.16 8.59 15.24
N ALA A 597 25.64 9.77 14.85
CA ALA A 597 26.75 10.47 15.51
C ALA A 597 26.34 11.15 16.84
N GLY A 598 25.08 11.02 17.27
CA GLY A 598 24.55 11.68 18.47
C GLY A 598 24.43 13.19 18.31
N ILE A 599 24.13 13.65 17.10
CA ILE A 599 23.95 15.07 16.74
C ILE A 599 22.48 15.28 16.34
N GLU A 600 21.79 16.15 17.07
CA GLU A 600 20.39 16.48 16.83
C GLU A 600 20.27 17.74 15.97
N ILE A 601 19.41 17.70 14.95
CA ILE A 601 19.07 18.87 14.12
C ILE A 601 17.90 19.59 14.77
N ARG A 602 18.14 20.78 15.32
CA ARG A 602 17.09 21.63 15.94
C ARG A 602 16.42 22.57 14.95
N ARG A 603 17.09 22.86 13.83
CA ARG A 603 16.54 23.66 12.74
C ARG A 603 17.24 23.28 11.45
N LEU A 604 16.46 23.09 10.40
CA LEU A 604 16.93 22.99 9.02
C LEU A 604 16.43 24.21 8.26
N VAL A 605 17.23 24.75 7.36
CA VAL A 605 16.83 25.72 6.34
C VAL A 605 17.50 25.31 5.03
N VAL A 606 16.71 24.86 4.07
CA VAL A 606 17.16 24.54 2.70
C VAL A 606 16.89 25.75 1.81
N ALA A 607 17.88 26.16 1.03
CA ALA A 607 17.74 27.24 0.05
C ALA A 607 18.44 26.87 -1.26
N THR A 608 17.71 26.86 -2.37
CA THR A 608 18.26 26.53 -3.69
C THR A 608 18.59 27.80 -4.48
N GLU A 609 19.86 27.97 -4.89
CA GLU A 609 20.32 29.05 -5.76
C GLU A 609 20.89 28.45 -7.06
N GLY A 610 20.08 28.45 -8.13
CA GLY A 610 20.48 27.85 -9.40
C GLY A 610 20.50 26.32 -9.32
N SER A 611 21.65 25.69 -9.60
CA SER A 611 21.86 24.23 -9.47
C SER A 611 22.49 23.82 -8.13
N ARG A 612 22.83 24.78 -7.26
CA ARG A 612 23.44 24.51 -5.94
C ARG A 612 22.43 24.73 -4.84
N VAL A 613 22.38 23.79 -3.92
CA VAL A 613 21.59 23.85 -2.69
C VAL A 613 22.50 24.33 -1.56
N ARG A 614 21.99 25.26 -0.77
CA ARG A 614 22.61 25.76 0.46
C ARG A 614 21.75 25.32 1.65
N ASP A 615 22.21 24.28 2.34
CA ASP A 615 21.56 23.74 3.54
C ASP A 615 22.19 24.36 4.78
N ARG A 616 21.37 24.97 5.65
CA ARG A 616 21.79 25.41 6.98
C ARG A 616 21.14 24.53 8.03
N LEU A 617 21.97 23.83 8.78
CA LEU A 617 21.60 22.94 9.87
C LEU A 617 22.03 23.59 11.19
N HIS A 618 21.09 23.84 12.08
CA HIS A 618 21.39 24.18 13.48
C HIS A 618 21.42 22.89 14.27
N VAL A 619 22.61 22.51 14.70
CA VAL A 619 22.87 21.23 15.36
C VAL A 619 23.32 21.41 16.80
N VAL A 620 22.94 20.46 17.64
CA VAL A 620 23.36 20.34 19.05
C VAL A 620 23.78 18.90 19.33
N ASP A 621 24.55 18.68 20.39
CA ASP A 621 24.80 17.33 20.88
C ASP A 621 23.59 16.75 21.62
N VAL A 622 23.66 15.46 21.99
CA VAL A 622 22.64 14.76 22.80
C VAL A 622 22.30 15.43 24.14
N SER A 623 23.11 16.38 24.62
CA SER A 623 22.88 17.14 25.85
C SER A 623 22.30 18.55 25.57
N GLY A 624 21.98 18.86 24.31
CA GLY A 624 21.45 20.15 23.88
C GLY A 624 22.50 21.27 23.79
N ASN A 625 23.80 20.93 23.83
CA ASN A 625 24.88 21.92 23.79
C ASN A 625 25.45 22.11 22.40
N LYS A 626 26.06 23.28 22.17
CA LYS A 626 26.84 23.54 20.95
C LYS A 626 28.02 22.58 20.83
N LEU A 627 28.33 22.20 19.59
CA LEU A 627 29.53 21.47 19.21
C LEU A 627 30.72 22.43 19.21
N THR A 628 31.33 22.64 20.38
CA THR A 628 32.52 23.51 20.54
C THR A 628 33.84 22.76 20.44
N ASP A 629 33.83 21.43 20.51
CA ASP A 629 35.03 20.60 20.37
C ASP A 629 35.50 20.55 18.90
N PRO A 630 36.72 21.03 18.59
CA PRO A 630 37.27 20.97 17.23
C PRO A 630 37.35 19.55 16.63
N ARG A 631 37.38 18.49 17.45
CA ARG A 631 37.34 17.10 16.95
C ARG A 631 35.98 16.75 16.38
N ARG A 632 34.91 16.95 17.15
CA ARG A 632 33.51 16.76 16.70
C ARG A 632 33.15 17.59 15.47
N VAL A 633 33.69 18.81 15.37
CA VAL A 633 33.47 19.67 14.19
C VAL A 633 34.11 19.05 12.93
N ARG A 634 35.31 18.44 13.04
CA ARG A 634 35.94 17.75 11.92
C ARG A 634 35.19 16.48 11.53
N GLU A 635 34.79 15.66 12.51
CA GLU A 635 33.95 14.47 12.29
C GLU A 635 32.69 14.83 11.50
N LEU A 636 31.97 15.88 11.92
CA LEU A 636 30.79 16.40 11.26
C LEU A 636 31.05 16.78 9.79
N GLN A 637 32.15 17.49 9.51
CA GLN A 637 32.53 17.85 8.15
C GLN A 637 32.83 16.62 7.30
N THR A 638 33.57 15.65 7.84
CA THR A 638 33.92 14.40 7.15
C THR A 638 32.68 13.56 6.83
N VAL A 639 31.73 13.41 7.77
CA VAL A 639 30.46 12.69 7.54
C VAL A 639 29.70 13.28 6.35
N VAL A 640 29.53 14.61 6.33
CA VAL A 640 28.79 15.30 5.28
C VAL A 640 29.44 15.10 3.91
N VAL A 641 30.77 15.20 3.82
CA VAL A 641 31.51 14.98 2.56
C VAL A 641 31.34 13.55 2.06
N LEU A 642 31.45 12.55 2.93
CA LEU A 642 31.30 11.14 2.58
C LEU A 642 29.91 10.83 2.06
N ILE A 643 28.87 11.28 2.78
CA ILE A 643 27.47 11.04 2.40
C ILE A 643 27.18 11.71 1.06
N LYS A 644 27.69 12.93 0.84
CA LYS A 644 27.49 13.64 -0.42
C LYS A 644 28.12 12.90 -1.60
N HIS A 645 29.34 12.40 -1.44
CA HIS A 645 30.00 11.62 -2.48
C HIS A 645 29.33 10.26 -2.70
N PHE A 646 28.93 9.57 -1.63
CA PHE A 646 28.29 8.28 -1.71
C PHE A 646 26.92 8.37 -2.40
N THR A 647 26.05 9.28 -1.97
CA THR A 647 24.71 9.48 -2.56
C THR A 647 24.76 9.87 -4.04
N HIS A 648 25.77 10.62 -4.48
CA HIS A 648 26.00 10.89 -5.90
C HIS A 648 26.43 9.64 -6.71
N LEU A 649 27.20 8.74 -6.10
CA LEU A 649 27.68 7.51 -6.74
C LEU A 649 26.68 6.36 -6.65
N LEU A 650 25.70 6.45 -5.75
CA LEU A 650 24.72 5.41 -5.45
C LEU A 650 23.94 4.95 -6.69
N PRO A 651 23.44 5.83 -7.60
CA PRO A 651 22.77 5.41 -8.83
C PRO A 651 23.67 4.60 -9.80
N LYS A 652 25.00 4.72 -9.66
CA LYS A 652 25.99 4.00 -10.48
C LYS A 652 26.34 2.62 -9.92
N SER A 653 25.80 2.25 -8.76
CA SER A 653 25.99 0.93 -8.17
C SER A 653 25.17 -0.14 -8.92
N PRO A 654 25.71 -1.36 -9.12
CA PRO A 654 24.95 -2.46 -9.73
C PRO A 654 23.76 -2.92 -8.86
N ASN A 655 23.80 -2.66 -7.55
CA ASN A 655 22.68 -2.83 -6.64
C ASN A 655 22.69 -1.70 -5.60
N PRO A 656 22.05 -0.56 -5.89
CA PRO A 656 22.02 0.59 -4.98
C PRO A 656 21.37 0.27 -3.62
N LEU A 657 20.43 -0.68 -3.57
CA LEU A 657 19.82 -1.15 -2.32
C LEU A 657 20.85 -1.83 -1.41
N SER A 658 21.58 -2.82 -1.94
CA SER A 658 22.65 -3.47 -1.17
C SER A 658 23.75 -2.48 -0.80
N ALA A 659 24.10 -1.57 -1.72
CA ALA A 659 25.12 -0.56 -1.45
C ALA A 659 24.72 0.39 -0.31
N LEU A 660 23.48 0.87 -0.28
CA LEU A 660 22.99 1.77 0.76
C LEU A 660 22.96 1.09 2.14
N ARG A 661 22.45 -0.15 2.21
CA ARG A 661 22.42 -0.93 3.46
C ARG A 661 23.83 -1.14 4.02
N GLN A 662 24.75 -1.63 3.19
CA GLN A 662 26.11 -1.94 3.64
C GLN A 662 26.93 -0.68 3.95
N PHE A 663 26.67 0.44 3.26
CA PHE A 663 27.29 1.72 3.60
C PHE A 663 26.86 2.21 4.99
N ARG A 664 25.61 1.94 5.40
CA ARG A 664 25.14 2.28 6.74
C ARG A 664 25.73 1.41 7.83
N GLU A 665 25.86 0.11 7.58
CA GLU A 665 26.60 -0.79 8.47
C GLU A 665 28.04 -0.28 8.65
N LEU A 666 28.70 0.11 7.55
CA LEU A 666 30.03 0.69 7.58
C LEU A 666 30.10 1.99 8.41
N LEU A 667 29.13 2.91 8.25
CA LEU A 667 29.09 4.14 9.05
C LEU A 667 28.86 3.86 10.54
N SER A 668 27.96 2.92 10.85
CA SER A 668 27.70 2.48 12.23
C SER A 668 28.96 1.93 12.88
N ASP A 669 29.69 1.07 12.18
CA ASP A 669 30.95 0.47 12.67
C ASP A 669 32.04 1.54 12.81
N LEU A 670 32.19 2.42 11.83
CA LEU A 670 33.16 3.53 11.85
C LEU A 670 32.95 4.46 13.04
N PHE A 671 31.71 4.79 13.37
CA PHE A 671 31.40 5.70 14.49
C PHE A 671 31.67 5.07 15.86
N GLN A 672 31.93 3.76 15.94
CA GLN A 672 32.36 3.10 17.19
C GLN A 672 33.88 3.16 17.41
N GLU A 673 34.68 3.56 16.41
CA GLU A 673 36.13 3.66 16.55
C GLU A 673 36.62 5.00 17.09
N GLU A 674 37.70 4.99 17.88
CA GLU A 674 38.35 6.22 18.34
C GLU A 674 39.08 6.94 17.17
N ASP A 675 38.79 8.22 16.98
CA ASP A 675 39.41 9.10 15.96
C ASP A 675 39.18 8.64 14.50
N TRP A 676 38.01 8.07 14.20
CA TRP A 676 37.62 7.55 12.89
C TRP A 676 37.79 8.57 11.75
N ALA A 677 37.57 9.86 12.02
CA ALA A 677 37.72 10.92 11.02
C ALA A 677 39.16 11.02 10.46
N ALA A 678 40.18 10.70 11.26
CA ALA A 678 41.57 10.65 10.81
C ALA A 678 41.84 9.43 9.90
N GLN A 679 41.21 8.29 10.20
CA GLN A 679 41.36 7.04 9.44
C GLN A 679 40.71 7.13 8.03
N VAL A 680 39.69 7.98 7.89
CA VAL A 680 38.86 8.11 6.68
C VAL A 680 39.44 9.09 5.63
N THR A 681 40.56 9.75 5.93
CA THR A 681 41.30 10.63 4.98
C THR A 681 41.68 9.92 3.67
N SER A 682 41.77 8.58 3.68
CA SER A 682 42.04 7.76 2.50
C SER A 682 40.79 7.50 1.63
N LEU A 683 39.58 7.50 2.20
CA LEU A 683 38.30 7.32 1.52
C LEU A 683 37.86 8.59 0.77
N GLU A 684 38.38 9.78 1.10
CA GLU A 684 38.04 11.01 0.36
C GLU A 684 38.46 10.98 -1.12
N LYS A 685 39.28 10.00 -1.53
CA LYS A 685 39.66 9.79 -2.93
C LYS A 685 38.45 9.28 -3.74
N PRO A 686 38.00 10.00 -4.79
CA PRO A 686 36.84 9.62 -5.58
C PRO A 686 36.93 8.21 -6.20
N GLU A 687 38.14 7.74 -6.51
CA GLU A 687 38.40 6.40 -7.06
C GLU A 687 38.14 5.28 -6.04
N VAL A 688 38.42 5.54 -4.76
CA VAL A 688 38.19 4.60 -3.66
C VAL A 688 36.70 4.49 -3.38
N LEU A 689 35.98 5.62 -3.28
CA LEU A 689 34.52 5.64 -3.09
C LEU A 689 33.76 5.05 -4.28
N ALA A 690 34.19 5.31 -5.51
CA ALA A 690 33.59 4.68 -6.70
C ALA A 690 33.82 3.16 -6.74
N THR A 691 34.93 2.68 -6.18
CA THR A 691 35.20 1.25 -6.03
C THR A 691 34.37 0.65 -4.90
N LEU A 692 34.29 1.34 -3.76
CA LEU A 692 33.47 0.95 -2.62
C LEU A 692 31.99 0.84 -2.99
N ALA A 693 31.40 1.86 -3.62
CA ALA A 693 30.01 1.85 -4.06
C ALA A 693 29.69 0.67 -5.00
N ARG A 694 30.66 0.27 -5.85
CA ARG A 694 30.53 -0.91 -6.71
C ARG A 694 30.65 -2.22 -5.93
N VAL A 695 31.65 -2.37 -5.07
CA VAL A 695 31.85 -3.57 -4.25
C VAL A 695 30.63 -3.83 -3.38
N LEU A 696 30.10 -2.80 -2.73
CA LEU A 696 28.92 -2.89 -1.87
C LEU A 696 27.65 -3.31 -2.65
N GLY A 697 27.62 -3.06 -3.97
CA GLY A 697 26.50 -3.45 -4.83
C GLY A 697 26.59 -4.85 -5.46
N VAL A 698 27.74 -5.52 -5.43
CA VAL A 698 27.94 -6.76 -6.23
C VAL A 698 27.59 -8.03 -5.47
N SER A 699 27.89 -8.14 -4.16
CA SER A 699 27.58 -9.35 -3.38
C SER A 699 27.74 -9.14 -1.87
N GLU A 700 26.76 -9.64 -1.10
CA GLU A 700 26.82 -9.73 0.37
C GLU A 700 27.97 -10.63 0.85
N PHE A 701 28.28 -11.71 0.12
CA PHE A 701 29.38 -12.61 0.43
C PHE A 701 30.75 -11.94 0.27
N LEU A 702 30.95 -11.17 -0.80
CA LEU A 702 32.20 -10.42 -1.01
C LEU A 702 32.38 -9.33 0.04
N TRP A 703 31.30 -8.69 0.49
CA TRP A 703 31.34 -7.71 1.57
C TRP A 703 31.74 -8.34 2.92
N GLN A 704 31.11 -9.46 3.29
CA GLN A 704 31.48 -10.18 4.50
C GLN A 704 32.93 -10.69 4.47
N ASP A 705 33.44 -11.09 3.30
CA ASP A 705 34.85 -11.45 3.12
C ASP A 705 35.78 -10.22 3.20
N VAL A 706 35.38 -9.06 2.68
CA VAL A 706 36.12 -7.78 2.80
C VAL A 706 36.21 -7.33 4.26
N LEU A 707 35.10 -7.37 5.00
CA LEU A 707 35.07 -7.08 6.45
C LEU A 707 35.91 -8.08 7.25
N ARG A 708 35.86 -9.39 6.93
CA ARG A 708 36.64 -10.44 7.61
C ARG A 708 38.14 -10.40 7.31
N LEU A 709 38.55 -10.08 6.09
CA LEU A 709 39.94 -10.25 5.63
C LEU A 709 40.76 -8.95 5.68
N GLN A 710 40.12 -7.77 5.70
CA GLN A 710 40.80 -6.49 5.43
C GLN A 710 40.40 -5.31 6.34
N GLN A 711 39.78 -5.52 7.51
CA GLN A 711 39.41 -4.40 8.41
C GLN A 711 40.61 -3.47 8.72
N GLN A 712 41.82 -4.03 8.89
CA GLN A 712 43.08 -3.27 9.10
C GLN A 712 43.76 -2.74 7.82
N THR A 713 43.21 -3.01 6.63
CA THR A 713 43.81 -2.63 5.32
C THR A 713 42.92 -1.73 4.47
N LEU A 714 41.62 -1.66 4.78
CA LEU A 714 40.70 -0.64 4.25
C LEU A 714 40.97 0.75 4.83
N PHE A 715 41.51 0.80 6.05
CA PHE A 715 41.87 2.01 6.77
C PHE A 715 43.36 1.92 7.13
N PRO A 716 44.25 2.65 6.44
CA PRO A 716 45.69 2.67 6.73
C PRO A 716 46.05 3.44 8.01
#